data_AF-A0A8H7BBA0-F1
#
_entry.id   AF-A0A8H7BBA0-F1
#
_cell.length_a   1.000
_cell.length_b   1.000
_cell.length_c   1.000
_cell.angle_alpha   90.00
_cell.angle_beta   90.00
_cell.angle_gamma   90.00
#
_symmetry.space_group_name_H-M   'P 1'
#
loop_
_entity.id
_entity.type
_entity.pdbx_description
1 polymer ?
#
loop_
_entity_poly.entity_id
_entity_poly.type
_entity_poly.pdbx_seq_one_letter_code
_entity_poly.pdbx_strand_id
1 'polypeptide(L)'
;MGVGDISIRSSERPETGSVNISVGVFPASSKNDSVDAHRIANEIVTQFNDALAKRDHAAIADLFCKDNSYWRDHLAMTWDLRTAKGSSEIKKYLDSSKVRLEKVEVSKSSDYRAPKFGAIDVLGDVNGINLFVTFETSVGRGEGVMNLTDDSGQWKVFTLYTLLKELKGHEEPLGHRRTKGVKHGGDPARKTWKETRDAEKEDMDPKVLIIGAGQGGLTVAARLKMLNIPALMVDQNERVGDNWRKRYRQLVLHDPVWYDHMPYVPFPAHWPIFTPKDKLAEFFEAYVNLLELNVWTSTSLKSTSWDEGKKQWTVTVERRKANGSVQTRTLHPKHIVQATGHSGEKNFPQIKGMESFKGDRLCHSSEHPGANPESKGKKAIVVGCCNSGHDIAQDFFEKGYDITIVQRSTTCVVSSEAITDIGNKGLYDQDAPPIDDADLTFWGLPSELLKAQQIKVTKIQADHDKKIHDGLRAAGFVVDSGPMDSGLLIKYFQRGGGYYIDVGASQLIIDGKIKVKQGQEIEQILPDGIEFADGDKLEADEIVFATGYQNMRTQARKIFGDEVADRVSDVWGFNDEGEFRTMWQKSGHPGLWFMGGNLALSRFYSRILALQIKAVEEGMIEDAEDVMASKPQVILVVGGTSGIGYAITQCILSSPYLPLNAKVIAFGLIDSTIKLEFTKQQRERLRIVEGDVTVEEDRELAVQTCFNHFGGLDTLVYCAGVITPIQRLEKLDMEAVKRSFDINVFGAMSMVQLTLPHLRASRTSHPLNAGRGKVIILSSACDTTISYHGWTPYSTTKAALTRFISCLAHEEPLLSVQGVYPKLTRTKMIDGLVQGRYQGVMADHEIERFRIWDEMGDEMVEPPEHCGDAVAKLALGLFEGGKSGETLYYYEHIPRKIAGT
;
A
#
# COMPACT_ATOMS: atom_id res chain seq x y z
N MET A 1 10.02 14.82 -4.36
CA MET A 1 9.86 14.52 -2.93
C MET A 1 8.65 13.62 -2.77
N GLY A 2 8.72 12.51 -2.04
CA GLY A 2 7.51 11.79 -1.65
C GLY A 2 6.74 12.69 -0.69
N VAL A 3 5.69 13.34 -1.18
CA VAL A 3 4.87 14.27 -0.39
C VAL A 3 3.94 13.43 0.48
N GLY A 4 4.50 12.77 1.50
CA GLY A 4 3.69 12.32 2.62
C GLY A 4 3.11 13.56 3.29
N ASP A 5 1.86 13.47 3.72
CA ASP A 5 1.15 14.55 4.39
C ASP A 5 2.03 15.17 5.49
N ILE A 6 2.40 16.43 5.30
CA ILE A 6 3.27 17.16 6.21
C ILE A 6 2.61 17.41 7.57
N SER A 7 1.28 17.30 7.65
CA SER A 7 0.51 17.37 8.90
C SER A 7 0.77 16.18 9.83
N ILE A 8 1.21 15.04 9.28
CA ILE A 8 1.54 13.84 10.04
C ILE A 8 3.01 13.92 10.48
N ARG A 9 3.31 13.61 11.75
CA ARG A 9 4.70 13.54 12.25
C ARG A 9 5.52 12.54 11.43
N SER A 10 6.79 12.86 11.15
CA SER A 10 7.65 11.98 10.34
C SER A 10 7.81 10.55 10.88
N SER A 11 7.67 10.36 12.20
CA SER A 11 7.67 9.04 12.84
C SER A 11 6.43 8.21 12.50
N GLU A 12 5.31 8.85 12.17
CA GLU A 12 4.00 8.23 11.94
C GLU A 12 3.63 8.10 10.45
N ARG A 13 4.45 8.65 9.54
CA ARG A 13 4.13 8.66 8.10
C ARG A 13 4.30 7.27 7.47
N PRO A 14 3.22 6.62 6.98
CA PRO A 14 3.35 5.42 6.18
C PRO A 14 3.80 5.75 4.74
N GLU A 15 4.23 4.74 3.98
CA GLU A 15 4.38 4.84 2.53
C GLU A 15 3.00 5.09 1.87
N THR A 16 2.97 5.74 0.71
CA THR A 16 1.72 6.01 -0.01
C THR A 16 0.87 4.74 -0.20
N GLY A 17 -0.39 4.81 0.22
CA GLY A 17 -1.36 3.71 0.19
C GLY A 17 -1.18 2.64 1.28
N SER A 18 -0.14 2.73 2.11
CA SER A 18 0.02 1.91 3.31
C SER A 18 -0.76 2.51 4.48
N VAL A 19 -1.18 1.66 5.42
CA VAL A 19 -1.93 2.11 6.62
C VAL A 19 -1.11 1.97 7.90
N ASN A 20 -1.45 2.80 8.89
CA ASN A 20 -1.07 2.62 10.29
C ASN A 20 -1.96 1.57 10.94
N ILE A 21 -1.52 0.31 10.89
CA ILE A 21 -2.24 -0.82 11.50
C ILE A 21 -2.44 -0.59 13.01
N SER A 22 -3.58 -1.06 13.51
CA SER A 22 -3.95 -0.93 14.93
C SER A 22 -3.04 -1.78 15.82
N VAL A 23 -2.98 -1.44 17.12
CA VAL A 23 -2.33 -2.31 18.12
C VAL A 23 -3.29 -3.45 18.46
N GLY A 24 -2.82 -4.69 18.28
CA GLY A 24 -3.60 -5.88 18.62
C GLY A 24 -3.66 -6.12 20.13
N VAL A 25 -4.58 -6.97 20.55
CA VAL A 25 -4.80 -7.31 21.97
C VAL A 25 -4.56 -8.81 22.15
N PHE A 26 -3.57 -9.14 22.98
CA PHE A 26 -3.37 -10.52 23.43
C PHE A 26 -4.43 -10.91 24.48
N PRO A 27 -4.79 -12.20 24.58
CA PRO A 27 -5.68 -12.68 25.62
C PRO A 27 -5.02 -12.57 27.00
N ALA A 28 -5.83 -12.73 28.05
CA ALA A 28 -5.30 -12.89 29.39
C ALA A 28 -4.45 -14.17 29.47
N SER A 29 -3.31 -14.12 30.19
CA SER A 29 -2.50 -15.31 30.41
C SER A 29 -3.32 -16.40 31.10
N SER A 30 -3.27 -17.61 30.55
CA SER A 30 -3.79 -18.78 31.24
C SER A 30 -2.99 -19.01 32.53
N LYS A 31 -3.70 -19.36 33.61
CA LYS A 31 -3.14 -19.61 34.95
C LYS A 31 -2.96 -21.10 35.24
N ASN A 32 -3.36 -21.98 34.33
CA ASN A 32 -3.37 -23.42 34.55
C ASN A 32 -2.17 -24.07 33.83
N ASP A 33 -1.09 -24.25 34.56
CA ASP A 33 0.15 -24.89 34.09
C ASP A 33 0.10 -26.43 34.13
N SER A 34 -0.91 -27.01 34.76
CA SER A 34 -1.13 -28.47 34.87
C SER A 34 -1.85 -29.10 33.67
N VAL A 35 -1.95 -28.37 32.56
CA VAL A 35 -2.77 -28.77 31.39
C VAL A 35 -2.05 -29.78 30.51
N ASP A 36 -2.80 -30.80 30.07
CA ASP A 36 -2.34 -31.72 29.02
C ASP A 36 -2.49 -31.05 27.65
N ALA A 37 -1.43 -30.35 27.22
CA ALA A 37 -1.40 -29.63 25.95
C ALA A 37 -1.66 -30.54 24.74
N HIS A 38 -1.19 -31.79 24.78
CA HIS A 38 -1.40 -32.75 23.70
C HIS A 38 -2.87 -33.15 23.60
N ARG A 39 -3.51 -33.47 24.72
CA ARG A 39 -4.94 -33.84 24.73
C ARG A 39 -5.80 -32.68 24.20
N ILE A 40 -5.59 -31.47 24.72
CA ILE A 40 -6.37 -30.28 24.33
C ILE A 40 -6.18 -29.95 22.84
N ALA A 41 -4.94 -29.95 22.36
CA ALA A 41 -4.64 -29.72 20.95
C ALA A 41 -5.36 -30.72 20.03
N ASN A 42 -5.31 -32.01 20.36
CA ASN A 42 -5.98 -33.04 19.58
C ASN A 42 -7.51 -32.89 19.64
N GLU A 43 -8.09 -32.56 20.80
CA GLU A 43 -9.54 -32.33 20.94
C GLU A 43 -10.02 -31.17 20.06
N ILE A 44 -9.30 -30.05 20.04
CA ILE A 44 -9.63 -28.90 19.17
C ILE A 44 -9.50 -29.27 17.70
N VAL A 45 -8.41 -29.94 17.31
CA VAL A 45 -8.21 -30.37 15.91
C VAL A 45 -9.25 -31.39 15.47
N THR A 46 -9.70 -32.30 16.35
CA THR A 46 -10.80 -33.22 16.07
C THR A 46 -12.10 -32.47 15.83
N GLN A 47 -12.48 -31.54 16.71
CA GLN A 47 -13.68 -30.71 16.53
C GLN A 47 -13.62 -29.89 15.24
N PHE A 48 -12.44 -29.33 14.93
CA PHE A 48 -12.20 -28.59 13.70
C PHE A 48 -12.43 -29.47 12.47
N ASN A 49 -11.88 -30.68 12.44
CA ASN A 49 -12.07 -31.62 11.33
C ASN A 49 -13.52 -32.14 11.22
N ASP A 50 -14.20 -32.36 12.35
CA ASP A 50 -15.62 -32.76 12.35
C ASP A 50 -16.50 -31.67 11.72
N ALA A 51 -16.20 -30.40 12.01
CA ALA A 51 -16.88 -29.25 11.42
C ALA A 51 -16.54 -29.09 9.92
N LEU A 52 -15.28 -29.30 9.53
CA LEU A 52 -14.87 -29.33 8.12
C LEU A 52 -15.62 -30.42 7.33
N ALA A 53 -15.73 -31.63 7.88
CA ALA A 53 -16.43 -32.75 7.26
C ALA A 53 -17.92 -32.46 7.02
N LYS A 54 -18.54 -31.71 7.95
CA LYS A 54 -19.95 -31.28 7.87
C LYS A 54 -20.14 -29.99 7.06
N ARG A 55 -19.05 -29.33 6.65
CA ARG A 55 -19.05 -27.98 6.03
C ARG A 55 -19.74 -26.93 6.90
N ASP A 56 -19.56 -27.06 8.21
CA ASP A 56 -20.15 -26.16 9.19
C ASP A 56 -19.16 -25.05 9.55
N HIS A 57 -19.14 -23.99 8.75
CA HIS A 57 -18.26 -22.83 8.99
C HIS A 57 -18.60 -22.09 10.28
N ALA A 58 -19.85 -22.17 10.76
CA ALA A 58 -20.23 -21.58 12.04
C ALA A 58 -19.58 -22.34 13.20
N ALA A 59 -19.64 -23.67 13.18
CA ALA A 59 -18.97 -24.51 14.17
C ALA A 59 -17.44 -24.31 14.17
N ILE A 60 -16.81 -24.12 13.01
CA ILE A 60 -15.38 -23.77 12.94
C ILE A 60 -15.13 -22.42 13.61
N ALA A 61 -15.91 -21.39 13.27
CA ALA A 61 -15.76 -20.06 13.85
C ALA A 61 -15.99 -20.03 15.37
N ASP A 62 -16.88 -20.88 15.89
CA ASP A 62 -17.16 -20.98 17.34
C ASP A 62 -15.98 -21.55 18.15
N LEU A 63 -15.05 -22.26 17.51
CA LEU A 63 -13.79 -22.71 18.13
C LEU A 63 -12.82 -21.56 18.40
N PHE A 64 -13.01 -20.40 17.75
CA PHE A 64 -12.17 -19.23 17.96
C PHE A 64 -12.71 -18.34 19.08
N CYS A 65 -11.83 -17.56 19.71
CA CYS A 65 -12.27 -16.48 20.59
C CYS A 65 -13.15 -15.49 19.82
N LYS A 66 -14.18 -14.94 20.47
CA LYS A 66 -15.26 -14.21 19.77
C LYS A 66 -14.77 -12.96 19.02
N ASP A 67 -14.13 -12.03 19.72
CA ASP A 67 -13.84 -10.69 19.17
C ASP A 67 -12.35 -10.48 18.79
N ASN A 68 -11.42 -11.08 19.55
CA ASN A 68 -9.97 -10.87 19.39
C ASN A 68 -9.24 -12.15 19.00
N SER A 69 -9.80 -12.95 18.09
CA SER A 69 -9.10 -14.06 17.45
C SER A 69 -8.66 -13.69 16.03
N TYR A 70 -7.71 -14.44 15.48
CA TYR A 70 -7.19 -14.20 14.14
C TYR A 70 -7.03 -15.50 13.36
N TRP A 71 -7.42 -15.47 12.10
CA TRP A 71 -6.97 -16.43 11.10
C TRP A 71 -6.19 -15.69 10.03
N ARG A 72 -4.86 -15.88 10.04
CA ARG A 72 -3.95 -15.40 9.01
C ARG A 72 -3.73 -16.50 7.98
N ASP A 73 -3.94 -16.21 6.70
CA ASP A 73 -3.81 -17.19 5.62
C ASP A 73 -2.96 -16.65 4.48
N HIS A 74 -1.94 -17.42 4.12
CA HIS A 74 -1.10 -17.19 2.95
C HIS A 74 -1.35 -18.30 1.93
N LEU A 75 -2.26 -17.99 0.99
CA LEU A 75 -2.65 -18.77 -0.18
C LEU A 75 -3.45 -20.06 0.06
N ALA A 76 -3.70 -20.50 1.30
CA ALA A 76 -4.31 -21.81 1.49
C ALA A 76 -5.79 -21.85 1.05
N MET A 77 -6.53 -20.74 1.22
CA MET A 77 -7.98 -20.73 0.96
C MET A 77 -8.40 -19.82 -0.20
N THR A 78 -7.72 -18.69 -0.42
CA THR A 78 -8.14 -17.66 -1.39
C THR A 78 -7.08 -17.27 -2.41
N TRP A 79 -5.89 -17.89 -2.41
CA TRP A 79 -4.75 -17.49 -3.26
C TRP A 79 -4.30 -16.03 -3.09
N ASP A 80 -4.71 -15.39 -2.00
CA ASP A 80 -4.29 -14.05 -1.61
C ASP A 80 -3.70 -14.12 -0.19
N LEU A 81 -3.04 -13.04 0.25
CA LEU A 81 -2.63 -12.89 1.64
C LEU A 81 -3.78 -12.25 2.42
N ARG A 82 -4.30 -12.93 3.44
CA ARG A 82 -5.49 -12.51 4.19
C ARG A 82 -5.27 -12.61 5.69
N THR A 83 -5.87 -11.69 6.45
CA THR A 83 -6.01 -11.82 7.90
C THR A 83 -7.45 -11.51 8.31
N ALA A 84 -8.19 -12.54 8.73
CA ALA A 84 -9.54 -12.41 9.28
C ALA A 84 -9.48 -12.24 10.80
N LYS A 85 -10.21 -11.25 11.34
CA LYS A 85 -10.21 -10.92 12.78
C LYS A 85 -11.60 -11.10 13.41
N GLY A 86 -11.65 -11.92 14.46
CA GLY A 86 -12.86 -12.28 15.18
C GLY A 86 -13.64 -13.39 14.49
N SER A 87 -14.41 -14.16 15.28
CA SER A 87 -15.11 -15.35 14.79
C SER A 87 -16.08 -15.03 13.65
N SER A 88 -16.74 -13.87 13.69
CA SER A 88 -17.67 -13.44 12.62
C SER A 88 -16.98 -13.24 11.27
N GLU A 89 -15.81 -12.57 11.24
CA GLU A 89 -15.07 -12.36 9.99
C GLU A 89 -14.40 -13.65 9.52
N ILE A 90 -13.95 -14.51 10.44
CA ILE A 90 -13.43 -15.85 10.12
C ILE A 90 -14.50 -16.69 9.42
N LYS A 91 -15.75 -16.68 9.92
CA LYS A 91 -16.86 -17.36 9.25
C LYS A 91 -17.09 -16.81 7.83
N LYS A 92 -17.14 -15.49 7.67
CA LYS A 92 -17.31 -14.86 6.34
C LYS A 92 -16.18 -15.24 5.38
N TYR A 93 -14.96 -15.24 5.89
CA TYR A 93 -13.79 -15.65 5.14
C TYR A 93 -13.91 -17.09 4.65
N LEU A 94 -14.29 -18.03 5.52
CA LEU A 94 -14.57 -19.43 5.15
C LEU A 94 -15.71 -19.55 4.13
N ASP A 95 -16.82 -18.82 4.33
CA ASP A 95 -17.96 -18.81 3.41
C ASP A 95 -17.58 -18.32 2.01
N SER A 96 -16.62 -17.39 1.91
CA SER A 96 -16.13 -16.82 0.65
C SER A 96 -14.97 -17.60 0.00
N SER A 97 -14.41 -18.58 0.70
CA SER A 97 -13.19 -19.27 0.25
C SER A 97 -13.46 -20.19 -0.95
N LYS A 98 -12.63 -20.04 -1.99
CA LYS A 98 -12.74 -20.85 -3.22
C LYS A 98 -12.01 -22.20 -3.11
N VAL A 99 -10.95 -22.25 -2.29
CA VAL A 99 -10.21 -23.48 -2.00
C VAL A 99 -10.75 -24.10 -0.72
N ARG A 100 -11.02 -25.41 -0.75
CA ARG A 100 -11.58 -26.12 0.39
C ARG A 100 -10.45 -26.65 1.29
N LEU A 101 -10.45 -26.28 2.57
CA LEU A 101 -9.68 -26.97 3.60
C LEU A 101 -10.30 -28.34 3.85
N GLU A 102 -9.52 -29.41 3.71
CA GLU A 102 -10.01 -30.78 3.80
C GLU A 102 -9.66 -31.43 5.13
N LYS A 103 -8.47 -31.12 5.65
CA LYS A 103 -7.96 -31.72 6.88
C LYS A 103 -6.93 -30.82 7.55
N VAL A 104 -6.93 -30.82 8.88
CA VAL A 104 -5.88 -30.24 9.73
C VAL A 104 -5.37 -31.30 10.69
N GLU A 105 -4.07 -31.34 10.94
CA GLU A 105 -3.44 -32.28 11.86
C GLU A 105 -2.41 -31.57 12.74
N VAL A 106 -2.28 -32.01 13.99
CA VAL A 106 -1.17 -31.60 14.85
C VAL A 106 0.14 -32.14 14.27
N SER A 107 1.12 -31.26 14.10
CA SER A 107 2.43 -31.64 13.57
C SER A 107 3.17 -32.59 14.52
N LYS A 108 3.82 -33.60 13.95
CA LYS A 108 4.63 -34.60 14.66
C LYS A 108 6.07 -34.68 14.13
N SER A 109 6.50 -33.66 13.38
CA SER A 109 7.79 -33.70 12.67
C SER A 109 8.99 -33.45 13.56
N SER A 110 8.82 -32.81 14.72
CA SER A 110 9.88 -32.60 15.72
C SER A 110 9.29 -32.32 17.11
N ASP A 111 10.12 -32.52 18.15
CA ASP A 111 9.76 -32.12 19.52
C ASP A 111 9.57 -30.61 19.66
N TYR A 112 10.24 -29.80 18.82
CA TYR A 112 10.04 -28.35 18.79
C TYR A 112 8.58 -28.00 18.44
N ARG A 113 8.03 -28.70 17.44
CA ARG A 113 6.70 -28.48 16.86
C ARG A 113 5.54 -29.13 17.63
N ALA A 114 5.83 -29.97 18.62
CA ALA A 114 4.83 -30.61 19.46
C ALA A 114 4.03 -29.58 20.29
N PRO A 115 2.74 -29.84 20.60
CA PRO A 115 1.93 -28.98 21.47
C PRO A 115 2.60 -28.72 22.83
N LYS A 116 2.71 -27.45 23.22
CA LYS A 116 3.32 -27.04 24.49
C LYS A 116 2.51 -25.94 25.15
N PHE A 117 2.34 -26.07 26.46
CA PHE A 117 1.89 -24.95 27.28
C PHE A 117 3.08 -24.03 27.58
N GLY A 118 2.91 -22.73 27.39
CA GLY A 118 3.94 -21.73 27.62
C GLY A 118 3.63 -20.41 26.94
N ALA A 119 4.65 -19.58 26.79
CA ALA A 119 4.54 -18.26 26.16
C ALA A 119 3.99 -18.36 24.74
N ILE A 120 2.92 -17.60 24.45
CA ILE A 120 2.39 -17.38 23.09
C ILE A 120 2.68 -15.95 22.60
N ASP A 121 3.39 -15.16 23.41
CA ASP A 121 3.97 -13.87 23.05
C ASP A 121 5.49 -13.84 23.27
N VAL A 122 6.17 -12.88 22.64
CA VAL A 122 7.65 -12.83 22.60
C VAL A 122 8.29 -12.58 23.97
N LEU A 123 7.60 -11.91 24.91
CA LEU A 123 8.13 -11.60 26.24
C LEU A 123 7.68 -12.60 27.33
N GLY A 124 6.80 -13.55 27.00
CA GLY A 124 6.28 -14.52 27.95
C GLY A 124 5.30 -13.95 28.98
N ASP A 125 4.67 -12.82 28.68
CA ASP A 125 3.62 -12.23 29.52
C ASP A 125 2.30 -13.02 29.42
N VAL A 126 2.12 -13.78 28.34
CA VAL A 126 0.88 -14.48 28.01
C VAL A 126 1.15 -15.95 27.78
N ASN A 127 0.69 -16.80 28.70
CA ASN A 127 0.75 -18.24 28.54
C ASN A 127 -0.52 -18.81 27.89
N GLY A 128 -0.31 -19.74 26.97
CA GLY A 128 -1.34 -20.50 26.28
C GLY A 128 -0.77 -21.83 25.78
N ILE A 129 -1.43 -22.47 24.82
CA ILE A 129 -0.89 -23.65 24.14
C ILE A 129 -0.46 -23.25 22.73
N ASN A 130 0.83 -23.36 22.44
CA ASN A 130 1.37 -23.25 21.09
C ASN A 130 1.47 -24.64 20.45
N LEU A 131 1.12 -24.75 19.18
CA LEU A 131 1.30 -25.96 18.40
C LEU A 131 1.51 -25.64 16.92
N PHE A 132 2.21 -26.53 16.23
CA PHE A 132 2.31 -26.50 14.78
C PHE A 132 1.27 -27.43 14.18
N VAL A 133 0.73 -27.05 13.03
CA VAL A 133 -0.25 -27.84 12.28
C VAL A 133 0.24 -28.11 10.87
N THR A 134 -0.15 -29.26 10.33
CA THR A 134 -0.11 -29.54 8.90
C THR A 134 -1.54 -29.57 8.39
N PHE A 135 -1.75 -29.17 7.15
CA PHE A 135 -3.08 -29.20 6.56
C PHE A 135 -3.06 -29.60 5.09
N GLU A 136 -4.22 -30.07 4.64
CA GLU A 136 -4.49 -30.43 3.26
C GLU A 136 -5.71 -29.65 2.77
N THR A 137 -5.58 -29.08 1.57
CA THR A 137 -6.67 -28.40 0.86
C THR A 137 -6.99 -29.14 -0.43
N SER A 138 -8.06 -28.75 -1.10
CA SER A 138 -8.42 -29.33 -2.40
C SER A 138 -7.34 -29.16 -3.48
N VAL A 139 -6.39 -28.24 -3.31
CA VAL A 139 -5.32 -27.94 -4.30
C VAL A 139 -3.92 -28.27 -3.83
N GLY A 140 -3.67 -28.39 -2.53
CA GLY A 140 -2.30 -28.47 -2.02
C GLY A 140 -2.18 -28.92 -0.57
N ARG A 141 -0.95 -28.82 -0.05
CA ARG A 141 -0.61 -29.12 1.35
C ARG A 141 0.20 -27.98 1.93
N GLY A 142 0.03 -27.76 3.22
CA GLY A 142 0.67 -26.66 3.91
C GLY A 142 0.92 -26.92 5.38
N GLU A 143 1.50 -25.91 6.01
CA GLU A 143 1.90 -25.92 7.41
C GLU A 143 1.43 -24.62 8.07
N GLY A 144 1.30 -24.64 9.38
CA GLY A 144 0.77 -23.53 10.15
C GLY A 144 1.17 -23.54 11.60
N VAL A 145 0.84 -22.45 12.29
CA VAL A 145 0.97 -22.32 13.75
C VAL A 145 -0.40 -21.98 14.32
N MET A 146 -0.76 -22.63 15.41
CA MET A 146 -1.98 -22.37 16.14
C MET A 146 -1.62 -22.04 17.59
N ASN A 147 -2.23 -20.99 18.13
CA ASN A 147 -2.14 -20.63 19.54
C ASN A 147 -3.53 -20.75 20.15
N LEU A 148 -3.64 -21.50 21.24
CA LEU A 148 -4.85 -21.65 22.03
C LEU A 148 -4.75 -20.86 23.33
N THR A 149 -5.88 -20.34 23.78
CA THR A 149 -6.02 -19.65 25.06
C THR A 149 -7.20 -20.21 25.84
N ASP A 150 -7.15 -20.08 27.16
CA ASP A 150 -8.28 -20.33 28.04
C ASP A 150 -9.24 -19.13 27.97
N ASP A 151 -10.45 -19.36 27.47
CA ASP A 151 -11.56 -18.42 27.45
C ASP A 151 -12.64 -18.91 28.41
N SER A 152 -12.58 -18.43 29.65
CA SER A 152 -13.57 -18.72 30.70
C SER A 152 -13.73 -20.22 31.03
N GLY A 153 -12.62 -20.98 31.05
CA GLY A 153 -12.59 -22.41 31.34
C GLY A 153 -12.71 -23.30 30.10
N GLN A 154 -12.79 -22.71 28.91
CA GLN A 154 -12.81 -23.43 27.63
C GLN A 154 -11.61 -23.03 26.77
N TRP A 155 -10.89 -24.02 26.27
CA TRP A 155 -9.79 -23.77 25.32
C TRP A 155 -10.33 -23.38 23.96
N LYS A 156 -9.85 -22.26 23.43
CA LYS A 156 -10.24 -21.72 22.13
C LYS A 156 -9.03 -21.30 21.33
N VAL A 157 -9.21 -21.24 20.01
CA VAL A 157 -8.21 -20.74 19.08
C VAL A 157 -8.12 -19.22 19.19
N PHE A 158 -6.95 -18.73 19.59
CA PHE A 158 -6.63 -17.30 19.58
C PHE A 158 -6.07 -16.90 18.21
N THR A 159 -5.06 -17.61 17.71
CA THR A 159 -4.53 -17.39 16.36
C THR A 159 -4.39 -18.69 15.61
N LEU A 160 -4.76 -18.70 14.33
CA LEU A 160 -4.41 -19.75 13.37
C LEU A 160 -3.69 -19.11 12.18
N TYR A 161 -2.52 -19.63 11.85
CA TYR A 161 -1.80 -19.31 10.63
C TYR A 161 -1.82 -20.51 9.68
N THR A 162 -2.14 -20.28 8.40
CA THR A 162 -2.05 -21.28 7.34
C THR A 162 -1.15 -20.79 6.20
N LEU A 163 -0.09 -21.54 5.89
CA LEU A 163 0.82 -21.28 4.78
C LEU A 163 0.81 -22.46 3.80
N LEU A 164 0.42 -22.22 2.55
CA LEU A 164 0.53 -23.21 1.49
C LEU A 164 2.00 -23.49 1.16
N LYS A 165 2.41 -24.77 1.15
CA LYS A 165 3.80 -25.18 0.93
C LYS A 165 4.04 -25.86 -0.41
N GLU A 166 3.08 -26.64 -0.88
CA GLU A 166 3.14 -27.36 -2.16
C GLU A 166 1.75 -27.51 -2.80
N LEU A 167 1.73 -27.71 -4.12
CA LEU A 167 0.52 -28.02 -4.88
C LEU A 167 0.47 -29.52 -5.20
N LYS A 168 -0.71 -30.12 -5.05
CA LYS A 168 -0.93 -31.54 -5.35
C LYS A 168 -0.64 -31.79 -6.83
N GLY A 169 0.18 -32.80 -7.14
CA GLY A 169 0.56 -33.16 -8.52
C GLY A 169 1.66 -32.29 -9.12
N HIS A 170 2.13 -31.26 -8.41
CA HIS A 170 3.21 -30.37 -8.83
C HIS A 170 4.23 -30.16 -7.71
N GLU A 171 4.42 -31.19 -6.90
CA GLU A 171 5.35 -31.13 -5.78
C GLU A 171 6.81 -31.04 -6.25
N GLU A 172 7.65 -30.37 -5.45
CA GLU A 172 9.07 -30.21 -5.79
C GLU A 172 9.79 -31.58 -5.88
N PRO A 173 10.71 -31.77 -6.85
CA PRO A 173 11.42 -33.03 -7.08
C PRO A 173 12.55 -33.27 -6.07
N LEU A 174 12.21 -33.29 -4.78
CA LEU A 174 13.13 -33.47 -3.66
C LEU A 174 13.10 -34.90 -3.09
N GLY A 175 14.19 -35.30 -2.41
CA GLY A 175 14.30 -36.59 -1.75
C GLY A 175 14.00 -37.78 -2.68
N HIS A 176 12.96 -38.56 -2.35
CA HIS A 176 12.50 -39.70 -3.17
C HIS A 176 11.89 -39.29 -4.52
N ARG A 177 11.54 -38.01 -4.72
CA ARG A 177 11.03 -37.44 -5.98
C ARG A 177 12.15 -36.88 -6.89
N ARG A 178 13.42 -37.04 -6.52
CA ARG A 178 14.57 -36.55 -7.31
C ARG A 178 14.56 -37.12 -8.73
N THR A 179 14.98 -36.29 -9.68
CA THR A 179 15.23 -36.74 -11.05
C THR A 179 16.35 -37.79 -11.03
N LYS A 180 16.18 -38.85 -11.83
CA LYS A 180 17.15 -39.98 -11.86
C LYS A 180 18.47 -39.64 -12.57
N GLY A 181 18.61 -38.43 -13.11
CA GLY A 181 19.75 -38.03 -13.92
C GLY A 181 19.84 -38.84 -15.21
N VAL A 182 20.97 -39.52 -15.43
CA VAL A 182 21.27 -40.24 -16.67
C VAL A 182 20.46 -41.53 -16.78
N LYS A 183 19.83 -41.76 -17.93
CA LYS A 183 19.27 -43.07 -18.31
C LYS A 183 20.40 -43.98 -18.79
N HIS A 184 20.67 -45.08 -18.08
CA HIS A 184 21.65 -46.09 -18.49
C HIS A 184 21.24 -46.78 -19.82
N GLY A 185 22.22 -47.17 -20.65
CA GLY A 185 22.02 -47.77 -21.98
C GLY A 185 22.76 -47.03 -23.10
N GLY A 186 22.62 -47.46 -24.35
CA GLY A 186 23.10 -46.74 -25.53
C GLY A 186 21.96 -45.92 -26.17
N ASP A 187 22.16 -44.61 -26.31
CA ASP A 187 21.24 -43.72 -27.02
C ASP A 187 22.09 -42.79 -27.91
N PRO A 188 22.08 -42.97 -29.25
CA PRO A 188 22.86 -42.16 -30.18
C PRO A 188 22.50 -40.67 -30.17
N ALA A 189 21.31 -40.29 -29.68
CA ALA A 189 20.86 -38.90 -29.58
C ALA A 189 21.09 -38.29 -28.19
N ARG A 190 21.77 -39.01 -27.28
CA ARG A 190 22.00 -38.57 -25.90
C ARG A 190 22.83 -37.30 -25.86
N LYS A 191 22.25 -36.25 -25.29
CA LYS A 191 22.97 -35.07 -24.82
C LYS A 191 23.57 -35.35 -23.45
N THR A 192 24.80 -34.91 -23.25
CA THR A 192 25.43 -34.83 -21.93
C THR A 192 24.70 -33.80 -21.06
N TRP A 193 24.94 -33.86 -19.74
CA TRP A 193 24.47 -32.82 -18.82
C TRP A 193 24.96 -31.44 -19.25
N LYS A 194 26.24 -31.33 -19.66
CA LYS A 194 26.84 -30.08 -20.09
C LYS A 194 26.17 -29.51 -21.34
N GLU A 195 25.95 -30.31 -22.37
CA GLU A 195 25.26 -29.86 -23.61
C GLU A 195 23.81 -29.42 -23.33
N THR A 196 23.11 -30.13 -22.45
CA THR A 196 21.76 -29.74 -22.03
C THR A 196 21.79 -28.40 -21.29
N ARG A 197 22.72 -28.25 -20.33
CA ARG A 197 22.87 -27.02 -19.54
C ARG A 197 23.27 -25.81 -20.39
N ASP A 198 24.18 -26.00 -21.35
CA ASP A 198 24.64 -24.93 -22.24
C ASP A 198 23.50 -24.47 -23.17
N ALA A 199 22.68 -25.39 -23.69
CA ALA A 199 21.50 -25.07 -24.48
C ALA A 199 20.42 -24.32 -23.67
N GLU A 200 20.13 -24.77 -22.43
CA GLU A 200 19.20 -24.08 -21.53
C GLU A 200 19.64 -22.65 -21.21
N LYS A 201 20.96 -22.42 -21.09
CA LYS A 201 21.49 -21.08 -20.82
C LYS A 201 21.39 -20.17 -22.03
N GLU A 202 21.66 -20.64 -23.23
CA GLU A 202 21.77 -19.75 -24.40
C GLU A 202 20.49 -19.65 -25.21
N ASP A 203 19.68 -20.69 -25.35
CA ASP A 203 18.57 -20.74 -26.32
C ASP A 203 17.16 -20.71 -25.70
N MET A 204 17.04 -20.64 -24.38
CA MET A 204 15.75 -20.68 -23.67
C MET A 204 14.75 -19.61 -24.14
N ASP A 205 13.52 -20.04 -24.42
CA ASP A 205 12.33 -19.19 -24.45
C ASP A 205 11.60 -19.33 -23.10
N PRO A 206 11.72 -18.34 -22.20
CA PRO A 206 11.27 -18.49 -20.83
C PRO A 206 9.75 -18.32 -20.74
N LYS A 207 9.10 -19.11 -19.87
CA LYS A 207 7.73 -18.80 -19.42
C LYS A 207 7.72 -17.59 -18.49
N VAL A 208 8.75 -17.47 -17.65
CA VAL A 208 8.94 -16.36 -16.69
C VAL A 208 10.24 -15.63 -16.98
N LEU A 209 10.16 -14.34 -17.29
CA LEU A 209 11.31 -13.46 -17.36
C LEU A 209 11.46 -12.72 -16.03
N ILE A 210 12.62 -12.86 -15.39
CA ILE A 210 12.93 -12.20 -14.11
C ILE A 210 13.91 -11.06 -14.39
N ILE A 211 13.53 -9.84 -14.05
CA ILE A 211 14.35 -8.65 -14.27
C ILE A 211 15.11 -8.34 -12.98
N GLY A 212 16.41 -8.62 -12.97
CA GLY A 212 17.31 -8.49 -11.83
C GLY A 212 17.77 -9.84 -11.29
N ALA A 213 19.09 -9.99 -11.08
CA ALA A 213 19.75 -11.18 -10.56
C ALA A 213 20.38 -10.96 -9.16
N GLY A 214 19.78 -10.08 -8.34
CA GLY A 214 20.05 -9.97 -6.91
C GLY A 214 19.27 -11.00 -6.07
N GLN A 215 19.25 -10.87 -4.74
CA GLN A 215 18.61 -11.87 -3.87
C GLN A 215 17.15 -12.16 -4.22
N GLY A 216 16.36 -11.13 -4.56
CA GLY A 216 14.96 -11.31 -4.95
C GLY A 216 14.81 -12.19 -6.20
N GLY A 217 15.59 -11.90 -7.25
CA GLY A 217 15.57 -12.68 -8.49
C GLY A 217 16.09 -14.11 -8.31
N LEU A 218 17.18 -14.26 -7.55
CA LEU A 218 17.80 -15.57 -7.28
C LEU A 218 16.88 -16.49 -6.48
N THR A 219 16.21 -15.97 -5.45
CA THR A 219 15.29 -16.77 -4.62
C THR A 219 14.06 -17.23 -5.41
N VAL A 220 13.39 -16.33 -6.15
CA VAL A 220 12.22 -16.72 -6.96
C VAL A 220 12.61 -17.63 -8.12
N ALA A 221 13.75 -17.42 -8.78
CA ALA A 221 14.25 -18.31 -9.82
C ALA A 221 14.50 -19.73 -9.30
N ALA A 222 15.07 -19.85 -8.10
CA ALA A 222 15.28 -21.15 -7.46
C ALA A 222 13.95 -21.87 -7.18
N ARG A 223 12.95 -21.16 -6.63
CA ARG A 223 11.60 -21.70 -6.40
C ARG A 223 10.94 -22.15 -7.71
N LEU A 224 10.96 -21.31 -8.74
CA LEU A 224 10.39 -21.62 -10.05
C LEU A 224 11.05 -22.82 -10.70
N LYS A 225 12.38 -22.97 -10.56
CA LYS A 225 13.10 -24.15 -11.04
C LYS A 225 12.63 -25.43 -10.34
N MET A 226 12.43 -25.40 -9.02
CA MET A 226 11.89 -26.57 -8.29
C MET A 226 10.44 -26.90 -8.63
N LEU A 227 9.67 -25.93 -9.16
CA LEU A 227 8.31 -26.12 -9.66
C LEU A 227 8.25 -26.46 -11.16
N ASN A 228 9.40 -26.72 -11.78
CA ASN A 228 9.57 -27.01 -13.21
C ASN A 228 8.99 -25.91 -14.13
N ILE A 229 9.13 -24.64 -13.74
CA ILE A 229 8.75 -23.49 -14.57
C ILE A 229 10.01 -22.93 -15.25
N PRO A 230 10.09 -22.92 -16.59
CA PRO A 230 11.21 -22.33 -17.31
C PRO A 230 11.32 -20.82 -17.03
N ALA A 231 12.37 -20.44 -16.33
CA ALA A 231 12.63 -19.06 -15.94
C ALA A 231 14.03 -18.61 -16.41
N LEU A 232 14.11 -17.36 -16.86
CA LEU A 232 15.35 -16.69 -17.25
C LEU A 232 15.49 -15.39 -16.46
N MET A 233 16.60 -15.21 -15.76
CA MET A 233 16.97 -13.93 -15.17
C MET A 233 17.77 -13.10 -16.18
N VAL A 234 17.54 -11.79 -16.20
CA VAL A 234 18.37 -10.81 -16.92
C VAL A 234 18.89 -9.76 -15.95
N ASP A 235 20.16 -9.39 -16.05
CA ASP A 235 20.78 -8.35 -15.23
C ASP A 235 21.72 -7.49 -16.08
N GLN A 236 21.74 -6.20 -15.81
CA GLN A 236 22.60 -5.24 -16.50
C GLN A 236 24.06 -5.32 -16.06
N ASN A 237 24.32 -5.83 -14.84
CA ASN A 237 25.68 -6.00 -14.36
C ASN A 237 26.40 -7.10 -15.11
N GLU A 238 27.72 -7.00 -15.18
CA GLU A 238 28.57 -7.95 -15.89
C GLU A 238 28.64 -9.31 -15.19
N ARG A 239 28.59 -9.29 -13.85
CA ARG A 239 28.60 -10.49 -13.02
C ARG A 239 27.45 -10.49 -12.03
N VAL A 240 26.95 -11.68 -11.71
CA VAL A 240 25.98 -11.87 -10.62
C VAL A 240 26.63 -11.44 -9.30
N GLY A 241 25.90 -10.75 -8.44
CA GLY A 241 26.43 -10.22 -7.17
C GLY A 241 27.11 -8.84 -7.27
N ASP A 242 27.32 -8.30 -8.47
CA ASP A 242 27.89 -6.94 -8.63
C ASP A 242 27.01 -5.84 -8.06
N ASN A 243 25.70 -6.08 -7.94
CA ASN A 243 24.78 -5.21 -7.21
C ASN A 243 25.20 -5.02 -5.73
N TRP A 244 25.94 -5.98 -5.17
CA TRP A 244 26.60 -5.88 -3.87
C TRP A 244 28.06 -5.45 -3.99
N ARG A 245 28.89 -6.06 -4.87
CA ARG A 245 30.33 -5.72 -4.97
C ARG A 245 30.60 -4.24 -5.24
N LYS A 246 29.74 -3.59 -6.04
CA LYS A 246 29.91 -2.18 -6.43
C LYS A 246 29.42 -1.18 -5.37
N ARG A 247 28.88 -1.63 -4.24
CA ARG A 247 28.51 -0.76 -3.11
C ARG A 247 29.77 -0.26 -2.39
N TYR A 248 29.60 0.75 -1.53
CA TYR A 248 30.68 1.37 -0.76
C TYR A 248 31.50 0.33 0.03
N ARG A 249 32.80 0.63 0.19
CA ARG A 249 33.84 -0.33 0.59
C ARG A 249 33.57 -1.02 1.93
N GLN A 250 33.02 -0.32 2.91
CA GLN A 250 32.82 -0.80 4.28
C GLN A 250 31.51 -1.57 4.50
N LEU A 251 30.67 -1.75 3.48
CA LEU A 251 29.35 -2.35 3.66
C LEU A 251 29.45 -3.80 4.16
N VAL A 252 28.85 -4.01 5.33
CA VAL A 252 28.52 -5.31 5.93
C VAL A 252 27.00 -5.38 6.09
N LEU A 253 26.43 -6.57 6.01
CA LEU A 253 25.01 -6.76 6.35
C LEU A 253 24.76 -6.35 7.79
N HIS A 254 23.65 -5.62 8.02
CA HIS A 254 23.21 -5.20 9.35
C HIS A 254 22.39 -6.29 10.04
N ASP A 255 21.83 -7.20 9.26
CA ASP A 255 21.10 -8.37 9.74
C ASP A 255 22.09 -9.51 10.03
N PRO A 256 21.85 -10.33 11.09
CA PRO A 256 22.74 -11.43 11.44
C PRO A 256 22.56 -12.65 10.53
N VAL A 257 23.59 -13.48 10.44
CA VAL A 257 23.68 -14.66 9.57
C VAL A 257 22.52 -15.64 9.72
N TRP A 258 21.97 -15.78 10.93
CA TRP A 258 20.85 -16.68 11.24
C TRP A 258 19.55 -16.19 10.60
N TYR A 259 19.41 -14.88 10.38
CA TYR A 259 18.26 -14.27 9.73
C TYR A 259 18.37 -14.28 8.20
N ASP A 260 19.59 -14.21 7.65
CA ASP A 260 19.88 -13.89 6.24
C ASP A 260 19.98 -15.07 5.25
N HIS A 261 19.61 -16.28 5.65
CA HIS A 261 19.72 -17.46 4.77
C HIS A 261 18.93 -17.36 3.45
N MET A 262 19.37 -18.12 2.44
CA MET A 262 18.72 -18.29 1.14
C MET A 262 18.00 -19.66 1.07
N PRO A 263 16.96 -19.82 0.23
CA PRO A 263 16.25 -21.09 0.11
C PRO A 263 17.17 -22.17 -0.50
N TYR A 264 16.98 -23.43 -0.07
CA TYR A 264 17.69 -24.63 -0.54
C TYR A 264 19.19 -24.73 -0.21
N VAL A 265 19.93 -23.63 -0.22
CA VAL A 265 21.37 -23.59 0.11
C VAL A 265 21.58 -22.59 1.26
N PRO A 266 21.69 -23.05 2.51
CA PRO A 266 21.96 -22.17 3.65
C PRO A 266 23.39 -21.62 3.59
N PHE A 267 23.64 -20.55 4.35
CA PHE A 267 25.01 -20.07 4.53
C PHE A 267 25.83 -21.09 5.33
N PRO A 268 27.12 -21.28 5.01
CA PRO A 268 28.01 -22.13 5.79
C PRO A 268 28.11 -21.71 7.27
N ALA A 269 28.12 -22.69 8.18
CA ALA A 269 28.10 -22.46 9.62
C ALA A 269 29.30 -21.67 10.21
N HIS A 270 30.41 -21.53 9.46
CA HIS A 270 31.59 -20.78 9.89
C HIS A 270 31.59 -19.30 9.43
N TRP A 271 30.52 -18.86 8.76
CA TRP A 271 30.43 -17.48 8.29
C TRP A 271 30.37 -16.49 9.46
N PRO A 272 30.92 -15.27 9.28
CA PRO A 272 30.76 -14.23 10.29
C PRO A 272 29.28 -13.90 10.50
N ILE A 273 28.91 -13.53 11.72
CA ILE A 273 27.54 -13.13 12.06
C ILE A 273 27.06 -12.01 11.15
N PHE A 274 27.89 -11.00 10.90
CA PHE A 274 27.61 -9.93 9.94
C PHE A 274 28.46 -10.14 8.69
N THR A 275 27.80 -10.35 7.55
CA THR A 275 28.47 -10.78 6.31
C THR A 275 28.93 -9.59 5.46
N PRO A 276 30.22 -9.51 5.04
CA PRO A 276 30.69 -8.45 4.14
C PRO A 276 30.08 -8.54 2.72
N LYS A 277 29.85 -7.38 2.07
CA LYS A 277 29.22 -7.30 0.73
C LYS A 277 29.87 -8.21 -0.32
N ASP A 278 31.20 -8.33 -0.31
CA ASP A 278 31.94 -9.08 -1.34
C ASP A 278 31.77 -10.58 -1.13
N LYS A 279 31.74 -11.04 0.12
CA LYS A 279 31.49 -12.46 0.47
C LYS A 279 30.09 -12.89 0.04
N LEU A 280 29.09 -12.03 0.26
CA LEU A 280 27.72 -12.28 -0.19
C LEU A 280 27.64 -12.36 -1.72
N ALA A 281 28.35 -11.47 -2.43
CA ALA A 281 28.37 -11.47 -3.89
C ALA A 281 28.97 -12.76 -4.48
N GLU A 282 30.08 -13.25 -3.92
CA GLU A 282 30.67 -14.55 -4.32
C GLU A 282 29.71 -15.71 -4.05
N PHE A 283 28.95 -15.66 -2.94
CA PHE A 283 27.93 -16.66 -2.68
C PHE A 283 26.80 -16.65 -3.70
N PHE A 284 26.37 -15.48 -4.19
CA PHE A 284 25.34 -15.41 -5.24
C PHE A 284 25.80 -16.08 -6.55
N GLU A 285 27.05 -15.89 -6.95
CA GLU A 285 27.62 -16.60 -8.11
C GLU A 285 27.64 -18.13 -7.88
N ALA A 286 28.09 -18.56 -6.71
CA ALA A 286 28.07 -19.98 -6.35
C ALA A 286 26.65 -20.56 -6.33
N TYR A 287 25.68 -19.82 -5.78
CA TYR A 287 24.28 -20.22 -5.69
C TYR A 287 23.64 -20.45 -7.06
N VAL A 288 23.89 -19.56 -8.04
CA VAL A 288 23.46 -19.74 -9.44
C VAL A 288 24.01 -21.04 -10.03
N ASN A 289 25.27 -21.37 -9.76
CA ASN A 289 25.90 -22.57 -10.29
C ASN A 289 25.38 -23.85 -9.61
N LEU A 290 25.30 -23.85 -8.27
CA LEU A 290 24.85 -25.00 -7.48
C LEU A 290 23.40 -25.40 -7.80
N LEU A 291 22.53 -24.41 -8.00
CA LEU A 291 21.12 -24.64 -8.34
C LEU A 291 20.87 -24.60 -9.84
N GLU A 292 21.92 -24.48 -10.65
CA GLU A 292 21.85 -24.47 -12.11
C GLU A 292 20.82 -23.44 -12.64
N LEU A 293 20.81 -22.21 -12.11
CA LEU A 293 19.87 -21.16 -12.50
C LEU A 293 20.28 -20.51 -13.84
N ASN A 294 19.31 -20.04 -14.61
CA ASN A 294 19.55 -19.36 -15.90
C ASN A 294 19.64 -17.85 -15.69
N VAL A 295 20.76 -17.27 -16.08
CA VAL A 295 20.99 -15.83 -15.98
C VAL A 295 21.74 -15.31 -17.20
N TRP A 296 21.25 -14.21 -17.77
CA TRP A 296 21.97 -13.39 -18.74
C TRP A 296 22.42 -12.09 -18.07
N THR A 297 23.72 -11.99 -17.80
CA THR A 297 24.37 -10.76 -17.36
C THR A 297 24.66 -9.84 -18.55
N SER A 298 25.06 -8.60 -18.28
CA SER A 298 25.30 -7.55 -19.29
C SER A 298 24.13 -7.38 -20.25
N THR A 299 22.90 -7.51 -19.73
CA THR A 299 21.67 -7.55 -20.51
C THR A 299 20.72 -6.44 -20.07
N SER A 300 20.31 -5.59 -21.01
CA SER A 300 19.37 -4.49 -20.79
C SER A 300 18.07 -4.72 -21.58
N LEU A 301 16.94 -4.31 -21.02
CA LEU A 301 15.67 -4.28 -21.75
C LEU A 301 15.67 -3.08 -22.71
N LYS A 302 15.09 -3.26 -23.89
CA LYS A 302 14.91 -2.21 -24.90
C LYS A 302 13.46 -1.82 -25.09
N SER A 303 12.58 -2.79 -25.12
CA SER A 303 11.14 -2.57 -25.22
C SER A 303 10.38 -3.72 -24.58
N THR A 304 9.19 -3.40 -24.10
CA THR A 304 8.23 -4.35 -23.57
C THR A 304 6.86 -3.96 -24.09
N SER A 305 6.03 -4.94 -24.45
CA SER A 305 4.62 -4.72 -24.73
C SER A 305 3.80 -5.91 -24.24
N TRP A 306 2.56 -5.65 -23.83
CA TRP A 306 1.60 -6.67 -23.44
C TRP A 306 0.58 -6.91 -24.57
N ASP A 307 0.32 -8.18 -24.88
CA ASP A 307 -0.73 -8.59 -25.81
C ASP A 307 -1.93 -9.12 -25.00
N GLU A 308 -3.01 -8.34 -24.93
CA GLU A 308 -4.22 -8.71 -24.16
C GLU A 308 -4.90 -9.97 -24.69
N GLY A 309 -4.89 -10.19 -26.00
CA GLY A 309 -5.53 -11.34 -26.62
C GLY A 309 -4.78 -12.65 -26.33
N LYS A 310 -3.45 -12.59 -26.28
CA LYS A 310 -2.59 -13.75 -25.98
C LYS A 310 -2.29 -13.90 -24.50
N LYS A 311 -2.57 -12.87 -23.69
CA LYS A 311 -2.11 -12.75 -22.30
C LYS A 311 -0.61 -13.05 -22.18
N GLN A 312 0.19 -12.38 -23.01
CA GLN A 312 1.62 -12.66 -23.16
C GLN A 312 2.41 -11.37 -23.39
N TRP A 313 3.61 -11.32 -22.84
CA TRP A 313 4.55 -10.23 -23.10
C TRP A 313 5.33 -10.44 -24.39
N THR A 314 5.73 -9.35 -25.02
CA THR A 314 6.83 -9.31 -25.99
C THR A 314 7.91 -8.43 -25.40
N VAL A 315 9.11 -8.99 -25.18
CA VAL A 315 10.22 -8.27 -24.54
C VAL A 315 11.46 -8.36 -25.43
N THR A 316 11.98 -7.21 -25.85
CA THR A 316 13.26 -7.13 -26.56
C THR A 316 14.37 -6.80 -25.58
N VAL A 317 15.41 -7.65 -25.56
CA VAL A 317 16.62 -7.48 -24.74
C VAL A 317 17.85 -7.33 -25.61
N GLU A 318 18.83 -6.57 -25.13
CA GLU A 318 20.17 -6.48 -25.69
C GLU A 318 21.18 -7.02 -24.70
N ARG A 319 21.95 -8.02 -25.12
CA ARG A 319 23.00 -8.68 -24.33
C ARG A 319 24.37 -8.41 -24.94
N ARG A 320 25.28 -7.83 -24.17
CA ARG A 320 26.70 -7.71 -24.55
C ARG A 320 27.42 -9.02 -24.23
N LYS A 321 28.02 -9.65 -25.24
CA LYS A 321 28.82 -10.88 -25.09
C LYS A 321 30.27 -10.55 -24.72
N ALA A 322 30.99 -11.56 -24.24
CA ALA A 322 32.39 -11.40 -23.79
C ALA A 322 33.35 -10.93 -24.91
N ASN A 323 33.04 -11.22 -26.17
CA ASN A 323 33.81 -10.75 -27.34
C ASN A 323 33.46 -9.30 -27.75
N GLY A 324 32.63 -8.59 -26.96
CA GLY A 324 32.20 -7.22 -27.22
C GLY A 324 31.00 -7.08 -28.16
N SER A 325 30.54 -8.17 -28.82
CA SER A 325 29.36 -8.09 -29.69
C SER A 325 28.08 -7.89 -28.89
N VAL A 326 27.10 -7.20 -29.48
CA VAL A 326 25.77 -7.01 -28.90
C VAL A 326 24.80 -7.93 -29.64
N GLN A 327 24.08 -8.75 -28.88
CA GLN A 327 23.03 -9.63 -29.39
C GLN A 327 21.68 -9.08 -28.95
N THR A 328 20.79 -8.82 -29.92
CA THR A 328 19.39 -8.48 -29.65
C THR A 328 18.53 -9.74 -29.75
N ARG A 329 17.65 -9.97 -28.77
CA ARG A 329 16.67 -11.06 -28.79
C ARG A 329 15.31 -10.56 -28.36
N THR A 330 14.27 -11.11 -28.98
CA THR A 330 12.88 -10.94 -28.55
C THR A 330 12.41 -12.22 -27.87
N LEU A 331 11.86 -12.08 -26.68
CA LEU A 331 11.34 -13.14 -25.82
C LEU A 331 9.83 -12.97 -25.65
N HIS A 332 9.10 -14.07 -25.43
CA HIS A 332 7.64 -14.03 -25.25
C HIS A 332 7.18 -14.67 -23.93
N PRO A 333 7.63 -14.14 -22.77
CA PRO A 333 7.22 -14.72 -21.50
C PRO A 333 5.73 -14.45 -21.23
N LYS A 334 5.07 -15.36 -20.53
CA LYS A 334 3.73 -15.10 -19.97
C LYS A 334 3.80 -14.24 -18.72
N HIS A 335 4.85 -14.44 -17.93
CA HIS A 335 5.05 -13.70 -16.69
C HIS A 335 6.36 -12.93 -16.70
N ILE A 336 6.32 -11.72 -16.16
CA ILE A 336 7.49 -10.94 -15.78
C ILE A 336 7.51 -10.78 -14.27
N VAL A 337 8.65 -11.08 -13.64
CA VAL A 337 8.92 -10.74 -12.24
C VAL A 337 9.90 -9.59 -12.20
N GLN A 338 9.45 -8.41 -11.78
CA GLN A 338 10.34 -7.27 -11.52
C GLN A 338 11.05 -7.50 -10.17
N ALA A 339 12.32 -7.91 -10.24
CA ALA A 339 13.19 -8.21 -9.12
C ALA A 339 14.35 -7.20 -9.02
N THR A 340 14.08 -5.93 -9.32
CA THR A 340 15.07 -4.85 -9.43
C THR A 340 15.50 -4.26 -8.07
N GLY A 341 15.08 -4.87 -6.95
CA GLY A 341 15.28 -4.38 -5.59
C GLY A 341 14.07 -3.58 -5.06
N HIS A 342 13.83 -3.69 -3.74
CA HIS A 342 12.75 -2.96 -3.06
C HIS A 342 12.91 -1.44 -3.16
N SER A 343 14.16 -0.99 -3.05
CA SER A 343 14.56 0.39 -3.31
C SER A 343 14.75 0.57 -4.82
N GLY A 344 13.81 1.27 -5.47
CA GLY A 344 13.79 1.51 -6.92
C GLY A 344 14.78 2.59 -7.35
N GLU A 345 14.31 3.57 -8.12
CA GLU A 345 15.14 4.71 -8.58
C GLU A 345 15.70 5.52 -7.42
N LYS A 346 16.92 6.04 -7.58
CA LYS A 346 17.50 6.96 -6.58
C LYS A 346 16.61 8.19 -6.42
N ASN A 347 16.29 8.55 -5.18
CA ASN A 347 15.52 9.75 -4.90
C ASN A 347 16.48 10.94 -4.78
N PHE A 348 16.97 11.42 -5.92
CA PHE A 348 17.93 12.52 -5.97
C PHE A 348 17.19 13.87 -6.08
N PRO A 349 17.32 14.77 -5.09
CA PRO A 349 16.60 16.04 -5.11
C PRO A 349 17.11 16.95 -6.23
N GLN A 350 16.23 17.81 -6.74
CA GLN A 350 16.59 18.91 -7.64
C GLN A 350 16.57 20.18 -6.80
N ILE A 351 17.75 20.72 -6.52
CA ILE A 351 17.95 21.89 -5.68
C ILE A 351 18.58 22.97 -6.55
N LYS A 352 18.13 24.21 -6.39
CA LYS A 352 18.68 25.37 -7.09
C LYS A 352 20.20 25.47 -6.88
N GLY A 353 20.96 25.71 -7.96
CA GLY A 353 22.39 25.99 -7.89
C GLY A 353 23.31 24.75 -7.86
N MET A 354 22.77 23.53 -7.97
CA MET A 354 23.58 22.29 -7.97
C MET A 354 24.66 22.28 -9.06
N GLU A 355 24.36 22.84 -10.24
CA GLU A 355 25.27 22.97 -11.38
C GLU A 355 26.43 23.96 -11.14
N SER A 356 26.32 24.81 -10.12
CA SER A 356 27.32 25.82 -9.78
C SER A 356 28.37 25.33 -8.79
N PHE A 357 28.14 24.18 -8.15
CA PHE A 357 29.03 23.60 -7.14
C PHE A 357 30.42 23.30 -7.72
N LYS A 358 31.46 23.82 -7.08
CA LYS A 358 32.87 23.72 -7.51
C LYS A 358 33.69 22.74 -6.69
N GLY A 359 33.10 22.12 -5.67
CA GLY A 359 33.75 21.06 -4.89
C GLY A 359 34.01 19.81 -5.72
N ASP A 360 34.80 18.90 -5.17
CA ASP A 360 35.28 17.69 -5.85
C ASP A 360 34.16 16.71 -6.21
N ARG A 361 33.07 16.70 -5.42
CA ARG A 361 32.00 15.72 -5.60
C ARG A 361 30.63 16.21 -5.13
N LEU A 362 29.64 16.05 -5.99
CA LEU A 362 28.22 16.13 -5.65
C LEU A 362 27.51 14.91 -6.24
N CYS A 363 27.02 14.00 -5.40
CA CYS A 363 26.38 12.77 -5.90
C CYS A 363 25.29 12.21 -4.97
N HIS A 364 24.54 11.23 -5.45
CA HIS A 364 23.68 10.41 -4.61
C HIS A 364 24.51 9.30 -3.92
N SER A 365 24.09 8.85 -2.74
CA SER A 365 24.75 7.77 -1.98
C SER A 365 25.00 6.48 -2.79
N SER A 366 24.15 6.17 -3.77
CA SER A 366 24.33 5.00 -4.67
C SER A 366 25.52 5.12 -5.63
N GLU A 367 26.04 6.33 -5.83
CA GLU A 367 27.14 6.67 -6.73
C GLU A 367 28.40 7.06 -5.95
N HIS A 368 28.38 6.89 -4.63
CA HIS A 368 29.50 7.20 -3.76
C HIS A 368 30.47 6.00 -3.70
N PRO A 369 31.71 6.11 -4.22
CA PRO A 369 32.68 5.02 -4.22
C PRO A 369 33.38 4.82 -2.87
N GLY A 370 33.19 5.75 -1.92
CA GLY A 370 33.94 5.86 -0.66
C GLY A 370 34.64 7.23 -0.54
N ALA A 371 34.99 7.59 0.69
CA ALA A 371 35.80 8.75 1.03
C ALA A 371 37.23 8.59 0.48
N ASN A 372 37.81 9.68 -0.05
CA ASN A 372 39.15 9.65 -0.60
C ASN A 372 40.18 9.68 0.55
N PRO A 373 41.01 8.64 0.73
CA PRO A 373 41.99 8.60 1.83
C PRO A 373 43.04 9.72 1.74
N GLU A 374 43.26 10.30 0.56
CA GLU A 374 44.23 11.37 0.33
C GLU A 374 43.66 12.78 0.61
N SER A 375 42.40 12.88 1.05
CA SER A 375 41.67 14.15 1.20
C SER A 375 41.50 14.59 2.66
N LYS A 376 42.48 14.31 3.51
CA LYS A 376 42.45 14.69 4.94
C LYS A 376 42.29 16.21 5.10
N GLY A 377 41.36 16.61 5.97
CA GLY A 377 41.05 18.00 6.27
C GLY A 377 40.01 18.66 5.35
N LYS A 378 39.54 17.98 4.31
CA LYS A 378 38.42 18.45 3.48
C LYS A 378 37.10 18.42 4.23
N LYS A 379 36.17 19.27 3.81
CA LYS A 379 34.82 19.39 4.35
C LYS A 379 33.85 18.53 3.55
N ALA A 380 33.09 17.68 4.22
CA ALA A 380 32.05 16.88 3.58
C ALA A 380 30.69 17.10 4.25
N ILE A 381 29.63 17.11 3.45
CA ILE A 381 28.24 17.17 3.91
C ILE A 381 27.49 15.94 3.40
N VAL A 382 26.83 15.24 4.32
CA VAL A 382 25.92 14.13 3.99
C VAL A 382 24.48 14.53 4.30
N VAL A 383 23.64 14.58 3.27
CA VAL A 383 22.22 14.96 3.39
C VAL A 383 21.36 13.72 3.54
N GLY A 384 20.79 13.51 4.73
CA GLY A 384 19.97 12.35 5.07
C GLY A 384 20.59 11.52 6.20
N CYS A 385 19.77 11.08 7.15
CA CYS A 385 20.19 10.49 8.43
C CYS A 385 19.59 9.11 8.68
N CYS A 386 19.67 8.21 7.69
CA CYS A 386 19.35 6.77 7.85
C CYS A 386 20.64 5.96 7.62
N ASN A 387 20.56 4.64 7.42
CA ASN A 387 21.72 3.74 7.21
C ASN A 387 22.79 4.32 6.27
N SER A 388 22.47 4.59 4.99
CA SER A 388 23.47 5.12 4.05
C SER A 388 24.11 6.45 4.49
N GLY A 389 23.36 7.29 5.21
CA GLY A 389 23.87 8.59 5.66
C GLY A 389 24.91 8.43 6.76
N HIS A 390 24.64 7.57 7.73
CA HIS A 390 25.55 7.30 8.84
C HIS A 390 26.80 6.53 8.38
N ASP A 391 26.65 5.51 7.54
CA ASP A 391 27.79 4.72 7.03
C ASP A 391 28.77 5.59 6.23
N ILE A 392 28.24 6.47 5.37
CA ILE A 392 29.05 7.38 4.56
C ILE A 392 29.69 8.46 5.44
N ALA A 393 28.96 9.00 6.42
CA ALA A 393 29.51 10.00 7.35
C ALA A 393 30.64 9.41 8.21
N GLN A 394 30.50 8.15 8.65
CA GLN A 394 31.56 7.43 9.35
C GLN A 394 32.78 7.19 8.46
N ASP A 395 32.61 6.78 7.20
CA ASP A 395 33.72 6.62 6.26
C ASP A 395 34.49 7.93 6.04
N PHE A 396 33.78 9.06 5.84
CA PHE A 396 34.42 10.38 5.76
C PHE A 396 35.22 10.72 7.02
N PHE A 397 34.66 10.50 8.21
CA PHE A 397 35.37 10.72 9.47
C PHE A 397 36.64 9.86 9.57
N GLU A 398 36.55 8.56 9.26
CA GLU A 398 37.69 7.64 9.29
C GLU A 398 38.81 8.00 8.30
N LYS A 399 38.51 8.78 7.26
CA LYS A 399 39.50 9.35 6.33
C LYS A 399 39.95 10.77 6.69
N GLY A 400 39.50 11.30 7.83
CA GLY A 400 39.95 12.57 8.38
C GLY A 400 39.31 13.80 7.75
N TYR A 401 38.10 13.69 7.22
CA TYR A 401 37.29 14.83 6.78
C TYR A 401 36.67 15.55 7.99
N ASP A 402 36.40 16.84 7.82
CA ASP A 402 35.45 17.59 8.66
C ASP A 402 34.03 17.34 8.12
N ILE A 403 33.25 16.53 8.83
CA ILE A 403 31.98 15.99 8.33
C ILE A 403 30.78 16.56 9.09
N THR A 404 29.79 17.02 8.33
CA THR A 404 28.48 17.41 8.85
C THR A 404 27.37 16.56 8.23
N ILE A 405 26.51 15.98 9.07
CA ILE A 405 25.29 15.29 8.62
C ILE A 405 24.08 16.22 8.77
N VAL A 406 23.22 16.24 7.74
CA VAL A 406 22.02 17.08 7.71
C VAL A 406 20.79 16.22 7.98
N GLN A 407 20.11 16.49 9.10
CA GLN A 407 18.90 15.81 9.53
C GLN A 407 17.66 16.69 9.32
N ARG A 408 16.89 16.42 8.26
CA ARG A 408 15.61 17.10 8.05
C ARG A 408 14.48 16.56 8.95
N SER A 409 14.42 15.24 9.11
CA SER A 409 13.32 14.55 9.81
C SER A 409 13.88 13.58 10.84
N THR A 410 13.05 13.21 11.81
CA THR A 410 13.43 12.27 12.88
C THR A 410 13.86 10.90 12.33
N THR A 411 14.75 10.23 13.06
CA THR A 411 15.26 8.89 12.72
C THR A 411 14.97 7.91 13.85
N CYS A 412 14.47 6.71 13.53
CA CYS A 412 14.40 5.62 14.50
C CYS A 412 15.79 4.98 14.61
N VAL A 413 16.47 5.18 15.74
CA VAL A 413 17.83 4.65 15.96
C VAL A 413 17.76 3.48 16.93
N VAL A 414 18.38 2.36 16.57
CA VAL A 414 18.53 1.17 17.43
C VAL A 414 19.91 0.58 17.19
N SER A 415 20.61 0.16 18.25
CA SER A 415 21.93 -0.47 18.11
C SER A 415 21.85 -1.87 17.51
N SER A 416 22.90 -2.29 16.83
CA SER A 416 23.03 -3.65 16.31
C SER A 416 22.91 -4.69 17.43
N GLU A 417 23.48 -4.42 18.61
CA GLU A 417 23.38 -5.28 19.81
C GLU A 417 21.94 -5.39 20.32
N ALA A 418 21.18 -4.27 20.37
CA ALA A 418 19.77 -4.31 20.74
C ALA A 418 18.92 -5.10 19.73
N ILE A 419 19.31 -5.16 18.45
CA ILE A 419 18.65 -6.03 17.47
C ILE A 419 18.99 -7.50 17.74
N THR A 420 20.26 -7.87 17.89
CA THR A 420 20.65 -9.28 18.05
C THR A 420 20.21 -9.86 19.39
N ASP A 421 20.39 -9.11 20.47
CA ASP A 421 20.30 -9.64 21.84
C ASP A 421 18.91 -9.46 22.44
N ILE A 422 18.05 -8.67 21.81
CA ILE A 422 16.68 -8.41 22.23
C ILE A 422 15.70 -8.71 21.09
N GLY A 423 15.86 -8.08 19.92
CA GLY A 423 14.90 -8.18 18.82
C GLY A 423 14.82 -9.56 18.17
N ASN A 424 15.98 -10.20 17.96
CA ASN A 424 16.11 -11.48 17.27
C ASN A 424 16.21 -12.69 18.21
N LYS A 425 16.42 -12.44 19.50
CA LYS A 425 16.67 -13.48 20.50
C LYS A 425 15.52 -14.50 20.57
N GLY A 426 15.89 -15.77 20.57
CA GLY A 426 14.99 -16.93 20.62
C GLY A 426 14.44 -17.39 19.26
N LEU A 427 14.52 -16.57 18.20
CA LEU A 427 14.04 -16.94 16.86
C LEU A 427 15.12 -16.87 15.78
N TYR A 428 16.07 -15.95 15.88
CA TYR A 428 17.11 -15.73 14.87
C TYR A 428 18.48 -15.50 15.52
N ASP A 429 18.90 -16.44 16.35
CA ASP A 429 20.20 -16.49 17.04
C ASP A 429 20.89 -17.87 16.89
N GLN A 430 22.02 -18.06 17.59
CA GLN A 430 22.83 -19.27 17.51
C GLN A 430 22.12 -20.54 18.02
N ASP A 431 21.21 -20.40 18.97
CA ASP A 431 20.49 -21.49 19.64
C ASP A 431 19.02 -21.55 19.20
N ALA A 432 18.67 -20.77 18.18
CA ALA A 432 17.33 -20.65 17.62
C ALA A 432 16.84 -21.97 16.98
N PRO A 433 15.51 -22.13 16.84
CA PRO A 433 14.96 -23.24 16.07
C PRO A 433 15.41 -23.20 14.60
N PRO A 434 15.24 -24.31 13.85
CA PRO A 434 15.48 -24.31 12.41
C PRO A 434 14.80 -23.13 11.71
N ILE A 435 15.47 -22.53 10.72
CA ILE A 435 15.02 -21.26 10.12
C ILE A 435 13.60 -21.31 9.56
N ASP A 436 13.17 -22.44 9.00
CA ASP A 436 11.81 -22.63 8.49
C ASP A 436 10.76 -22.58 9.62
N ASP A 437 11.10 -23.02 10.83
CA ASP A 437 10.23 -22.98 12.02
C ASP A 437 10.20 -21.57 12.63
N ALA A 438 11.35 -20.89 12.67
CA ALA A 438 11.45 -19.49 13.05
C ALA A 438 10.60 -18.60 12.13
N ASP A 439 10.74 -18.77 10.82
CA ASP A 439 9.97 -18.04 9.81
C ASP A 439 8.46 -18.32 9.94
N LEU A 440 8.05 -19.58 10.15
CA LEU A 440 6.62 -19.92 10.30
C LEU A 440 6.02 -19.28 11.57
N THR A 441 6.80 -19.21 12.65
CA THR A 441 6.39 -18.58 13.92
C THR A 441 6.27 -17.08 13.77
N PHE A 442 7.30 -16.43 13.22
CA PHE A 442 7.37 -14.98 13.10
C PHE A 442 6.36 -14.43 12.08
N TRP A 443 6.34 -14.99 10.87
CA TRP A 443 5.44 -14.54 9.81
C TRP A 443 3.99 -15.01 10.02
N GLY A 444 3.78 -16.02 10.86
CA GLY A 444 2.43 -16.46 11.23
C GLY A 444 1.71 -15.52 12.20
N LEU A 445 2.44 -14.66 12.92
CA LEU A 445 1.84 -13.73 13.87
C LEU A 445 1.09 -12.61 13.12
N PRO A 446 -0.21 -12.38 13.37
CA PRO A 446 -0.94 -11.25 12.80
C PRO A 446 -0.25 -9.91 13.07
N SER A 447 -0.18 -9.03 12.07
CA SER A 447 0.62 -7.80 12.16
C SER A 447 0.19 -6.85 13.28
N GLU A 448 -1.09 -6.83 13.66
CA GLU A 448 -1.56 -6.08 14.84
C GLU A 448 -0.93 -6.61 16.15
N LEU A 449 -0.83 -7.94 16.29
CA LEU A 449 -0.21 -8.58 17.46
C LEU A 449 1.31 -8.44 17.42
N LEU A 450 1.92 -8.52 16.24
CA LEU A 450 3.33 -8.18 16.05
C LEU A 450 3.59 -6.74 16.51
N LYS A 451 2.74 -5.79 16.13
CA LYS A 451 2.87 -4.39 16.58
C LYS A 451 2.77 -4.26 18.10
N ALA A 452 1.82 -4.97 18.73
CA ALA A 452 1.70 -4.99 20.19
C ALA A 452 2.95 -5.54 20.89
N GLN A 453 3.55 -6.60 20.34
CA GLN A 453 4.84 -7.11 20.85
C GLN A 453 5.97 -6.12 20.62
N GLN A 454 6.05 -5.52 19.43
CA GLN A 454 7.12 -4.61 19.06
C GLN A 454 7.10 -3.33 19.89
N ILE A 455 5.96 -2.84 20.37
CA ILE A 455 5.92 -1.73 21.34
C ILE A 455 6.69 -2.08 22.62
N LYS A 456 6.51 -3.29 23.15
CA LYS A 456 7.22 -3.74 24.36
C LYS A 456 8.71 -3.98 24.08
N VAL A 457 9.03 -4.64 22.96
CA VAL A 457 10.43 -4.89 22.54
C VAL A 457 11.17 -3.56 22.33
N THR A 458 10.54 -2.60 21.65
CA THR A 458 11.11 -1.27 21.39
C THR A 458 11.41 -0.54 22.69
N LYS A 459 10.56 -0.68 23.72
CA LYS A 459 10.83 -0.11 25.04
C LYS A 459 12.10 -0.71 25.65
N ILE A 460 12.26 -2.03 25.62
CA ILE A 460 13.46 -2.71 26.16
C ILE A 460 14.70 -2.30 25.36
N GLN A 461 14.60 -2.21 24.03
CA GLN A 461 15.69 -1.72 23.17
C GLN A 461 16.04 -0.26 23.46
N ALA A 462 15.05 0.60 23.69
CA ALA A 462 15.28 2.00 24.04
C ALA A 462 15.92 2.16 25.43
N ASP A 463 15.55 1.30 26.40
CA ASP A 463 16.19 1.26 27.72
C ASP A 463 17.66 0.80 27.61
N HIS A 464 17.94 -0.21 26.78
CA HIS A 464 19.29 -0.65 26.45
C HIS A 464 20.12 0.48 25.81
N ASP A 465 19.54 1.15 24.80
CA ASP A 465 20.19 2.20 24.02
C ASP A 465 20.08 3.60 24.65
N LYS A 466 19.61 3.70 25.90
CA LYS A 466 19.31 4.97 26.55
C LYS A 466 20.48 5.96 26.49
N LYS A 467 21.71 5.49 26.70
CA LYS A 467 22.91 6.33 26.61
C LYS A 467 23.13 6.89 25.20
N ILE A 468 22.90 6.08 24.18
CA ILE A 468 23.02 6.48 22.77
C ILE A 468 21.94 7.52 22.46
N HIS A 469 20.69 7.24 22.80
CA HIS A 469 19.57 8.16 22.53
C HIS A 469 19.72 9.50 23.25
N ASP A 470 20.11 9.50 24.51
CA ASP A 470 20.33 10.73 25.28
C ASP A 470 21.52 11.52 24.75
N GLY A 471 22.61 10.84 24.39
CA GLY A 471 23.78 11.47 23.78
C GLY A 471 23.45 12.10 22.42
N LEU A 472 22.71 11.40 21.57
CA LEU A 472 22.28 11.92 20.26
C LEU A 472 21.42 13.18 20.42
N ARG A 473 20.45 13.16 21.36
CA ARG A 473 19.64 14.36 21.67
C ARG A 473 20.49 15.52 22.16
N ALA A 474 21.47 15.26 23.03
CA ALA A 474 22.40 16.27 23.53
C ALA A 474 23.28 16.86 22.41
N ALA A 475 23.63 16.06 21.40
CA ALA A 475 24.36 16.48 20.21
C ALA A 475 23.48 17.18 19.14
N GLY A 476 22.19 17.41 19.41
CA GLY A 476 21.27 18.08 18.50
C GLY A 476 20.63 17.18 17.44
N PHE A 477 20.75 15.85 17.56
CA PHE A 477 20.11 14.87 16.68
C PHE A 477 18.75 14.42 17.24
N VAL A 478 17.71 14.37 16.40
CA VAL A 478 16.36 14.02 16.82
C VAL A 478 16.03 12.57 16.50
N VAL A 479 15.88 11.77 17.55
CA VAL A 479 15.47 10.36 17.47
C VAL A 479 13.95 10.18 17.65
N ASP A 480 13.39 9.13 17.05
CA ASP A 480 12.01 8.67 17.30
C ASP A 480 11.96 7.16 17.61
N SER A 481 10.78 6.68 18.03
CA SER A 481 10.53 5.28 18.39
C SER A 481 9.66 4.54 17.36
N GLY A 482 9.62 5.01 16.11
CA GLY A 482 8.73 4.49 15.08
C GLY A 482 7.25 4.89 15.29
N PRO A 483 6.34 4.40 14.44
CA PRO A 483 4.92 4.75 14.50
C PRO A 483 4.30 4.13 15.76
N MET A 484 3.59 4.91 16.56
CA MET A 484 3.00 4.46 17.83
C MET A 484 3.99 3.71 18.74
N ASP A 485 5.25 4.16 18.76
CA ASP A 485 6.34 3.60 19.57
C ASP A 485 6.65 2.12 19.30
N SER A 486 6.35 1.64 18.09
CA SER A 486 6.52 0.23 17.68
C SER A 486 7.84 -0.10 16.97
N GLY A 487 8.79 0.83 17.00
CA GLY A 487 10.19 0.60 16.65
C GLY A 487 10.49 0.45 15.17
N LEU A 488 11.72 0.01 14.90
CA LEU A 488 12.30 -0.10 13.56
C LEU A 488 11.50 -1.03 12.65
N LEU A 489 11.14 -2.22 13.16
CA LEU A 489 10.55 -3.28 12.34
C LEU A 489 9.22 -2.83 11.72
N ILE A 490 8.31 -2.32 12.54
CA ILE A 490 7.01 -1.83 12.08
C ILE A 490 7.18 -0.59 11.20
N LYS A 491 8.10 0.32 11.55
CA LYS A 491 8.42 1.48 10.69
C LYS A 491 8.88 1.04 9.30
N TYR A 492 9.74 0.03 9.20
CA TYR A 492 10.23 -0.50 7.92
C TYR A 492 9.10 -1.13 7.10
N PHE A 493 8.27 -1.98 7.71
CA PHE A 493 7.16 -2.61 6.98
C PHE A 493 6.12 -1.62 6.47
N GLN A 494 5.90 -0.51 7.18
CA GLN A 494 4.92 0.50 6.79
C GLN A 494 5.47 1.56 5.84
N ARG A 495 6.74 1.95 5.98
CA ARG A 495 7.33 3.09 5.28
C ARG A 495 8.46 2.72 4.32
N GLY A 496 9.12 1.58 4.52
CA GLY A 496 10.28 1.17 3.73
C GLY A 496 11.59 1.91 4.08
N GLY A 497 11.61 2.74 5.14
CA GLY A 497 12.79 3.50 5.55
C GLY A 497 12.56 4.37 6.80
N GLY A 498 13.47 5.31 7.05
CA GLY A 498 13.38 6.23 8.20
C GLY A 498 14.02 5.72 9.50
N TYR A 499 14.92 4.75 9.40
CA TYR A 499 15.62 4.16 10.54
C TYR A 499 17.14 4.12 10.30
N TYR A 500 17.87 3.95 11.40
CA TYR A 500 19.29 3.66 11.42
C TYR A 500 19.57 2.52 12.40
N ILE A 501 20.34 1.53 11.95
CA ILE A 501 20.91 0.49 12.81
C ILE A 501 22.32 0.93 13.20
N ASP A 502 22.51 1.32 14.45
CA ASP A 502 23.79 1.85 14.93
C ASP A 502 24.85 0.77 15.02
N VAL A 503 25.94 1.02 14.30
CA VAL A 503 27.17 0.19 14.27
C VAL A 503 28.41 1.01 14.67
N GLY A 504 28.20 2.20 15.25
CA GLY A 504 29.25 3.05 15.82
C GLY A 504 29.18 4.53 15.43
N ALA A 505 28.47 4.88 14.34
CA ALA A 505 28.38 6.27 13.88
C ALA A 505 27.67 7.18 14.89
N SER A 506 26.73 6.66 15.68
CA SER A 506 26.03 7.45 16.71
C SER A 506 27.02 7.96 17.75
N GLN A 507 28.00 7.15 18.17
CA GLN A 507 29.02 7.60 19.12
C GLN A 507 29.89 8.72 18.55
N LEU A 508 30.17 8.71 17.24
CA LEU A 508 30.91 9.79 16.58
C LEU A 508 30.12 11.11 16.56
N ILE A 509 28.79 11.05 16.43
CA ILE A 509 27.91 12.21 16.59
C ILE A 509 27.93 12.71 18.04
N ILE A 510 27.79 11.80 19.01
CA ILE A 510 27.81 12.13 20.45
C ILE A 510 29.12 12.82 20.84
N ASP A 511 30.25 12.34 20.32
CA ASP A 511 31.57 12.90 20.56
C ASP A 511 31.84 14.23 19.82
N GLY A 512 30.90 14.71 18.99
CA GLY A 512 31.05 15.91 18.15
C GLY A 512 32.03 15.73 16.97
N LYS A 513 32.42 14.50 16.67
CA LYS A 513 33.31 14.13 15.54
C LYS A 513 32.57 14.17 14.20
N ILE A 514 31.27 13.88 14.23
CA ILE A 514 30.33 14.15 13.13
C ILE A 514 29.39 15.26 13.61
N LYS A 515 29.42 16.41 12.95
CA LYS A 515 28.54 17.55 13.27
C LYS A 515 27.13 17.31 12.76
N VAL A 516 26.12 17.91 13.39
CA VAL A 516 24.71 17.79 12.99
C VAL A 516 24.14 19.15 12.63
N LYS A 517 23.52 19.27 11.46
CA LYS A 517 22.61 20.37 11.09
C LYS A 517 21.19 19.83 11.05
N GLN A 518 20.33 20.28 11.95
CA GLN A 518 19.01 19.70 12.19
C GLN A 518 17.87 20.65 11.81
N GLY A 519 16.81 20.10 11.23
CA GLY A 519 15.48 20.72 11.15
C GLY A 519 15.28 21.78 10.06
N GLN A 520 16.27 21.98 9.18
CA GLN A 520 16.24 23.03 8.17
C GLN A 520 16.15 22.46 6.75
N GLU A 521 15.30 23.07 5.92
CA GLU A 521 15.27 22.82 4.48
C GLU A 521 16.51 23.41 3.81
N ILE A 522 16.95 22.80 2.70
CA ILE A 522 18.03 23.35 1.87
C ILE A 522 17.40 24.35 0.90
N GLU A 523 17.84 25.60 0.95
CA GLU A 523 17.35 26.67 0.08
C GLU A 523 18.04 26.58 -1.30
N GLN A 524 19.37 26.49 -1.31
CA GLN A 524 20.15 26.35 -2.54
C GLN A 524 21.54 25.74 -2.30
N ILE A 525 22.12 25.19 -3.36
CA ILE A 525 23.53 24.80 -3.41
C ILE A 525 24.33 26.01 -3.90
N LEU A 526 25.41 26.31 -3.18
CA LEU A 526 26.35 27.38 -3.48
C LEU A 526 27.57 26.82 -4.22
N PRO A 527 28.40 27.68 -4.86
CA PRO A 527 29.63 27.23 -5.49
C PRO A 527 30.62 26.51 -4.56
N ASP A 528 30.55 26.78 -3.26
CA ASP A 528 31.46 26.29 -2.22
C ASP A 528 30.74 25.57 -1.06
N GLY A 529 29.43 25.28 -1.18
CA GLY A 529 28.68 24.72 -0.06
C GLY A 529 27.16 24.66 -0.23
N ILE A 530 26.43 24.74 0.89
CA ILE A 530 24.97 24.67 0.98
C ILE A 530 24.44 25.85 1.81
N GLU A 531 23.36 26.48 1.36
CA GLU A 531 22.57 27.45 2.11
C GLU A 531 21.24 26.85 2.56
N PHE A 532 20.88 27.10 3.82
CA PHE A 532 19.66 26.59 4.45
C PHE A 532 18.59 27.68 4.57
N ALA A 533 17.33 27.26 4.79
CA ALA A 533 16.19 28.17 4.90
C ALA A 533 16.30 29.16 6.08
N ASP A 534 17.09 28.85 7.11
CA ASP A 534 17.40 29.77 8.21
C ASP A 534 18.53 30.76 7.91
N GLY A 535 19.09 30.73 6.70
CA GLY A 535 20.16 31.60 6.24
C GLY A 535 21.57 31.10 6.56
N ASP A 536 21.70 29.99 7.31
CA ASP A 536 23.00 29.39 7.60
C ASP A 536 23.66 28.84 6.34
N LYS A 537 24.99 28.85 6.33
CA LYS A 537 25.81 28.35 5.23
C LYS A 537 26.84 27.35 5.74
N LEU A 538 26.96 26.22 5.05
CA LEU A 538 27.99 25.21 5.31
C LEU A 538 28.87 25.05 4.09
N GLU A 539 30.16 25.27 4.24
CA GLU A 539 31.15 25.00 3.20
C GLU A 539 31.36 23.49 3.03
N ALA A 540 31.54 23.04 1.78
CA ALA A 540 31.79 21.65 1.46
C ALA A 540 32.68 21.51 0.22
N ASP A 541 33.69 20.65 0.34
CA ASP A 541 34.41 20.11 -0.82
C ASP A 541 33.61 18.95 -1.44
N GLU A 542 32.79 18.26 -0.64
CA GLU A 542 31.98 17.14 -1.10
C GLU A 542 30.57 17.13 -0.50
N ILE A 543 29.56 16.90 -1.33
CA ILE A 543 28.15 16.79 -0.93
C ILE A 543 27.60 15.44 -1.38
N VAL A 544 27.10 14.64 -0.43
CA VAL A 544 26.48 13.34 -0.71
C VAL A 544 25.03 13.33 -0.27
N PHE A 545 24.11 13.10 -1.21
CA PHE A 545 22.69 12.94 -0.92
C PHE A 545 22.36 11.49 -0.59
N ALA A 546 22.18 11.20 0.70
CA ALA A 546 21.68 9.94 1.24
C ALA A 546 20.13 9.97 1.38
N THR A 547 19.46 10.42 0.32
CA THR A 547 18.03 10.77 0.29
C THR A 547 17.09 9.62 -0.10
N GLY A 548 17.61 8.38 -0.06
CA GLY A 548 16.85 7.16 -0.25
C GLY A 548 16.46 6.89 -1.71
N TYR A 549 15.39 6.12 -1.90
CA TYR A 549 14.95 5.63 -3.19
C TYR A 549 13.43 5.78 -3.33
N GLN A 550 12.97 5.80 -4.56
CA GLN A 550 11.55 5.73 -4.90
C GLN A 550 11.05 4.29 -4.85
N ASN A 551 9.74 4.11 -4.83
CA ASN A 551 9.13 2.78 -4.82
C ASN A 551 9.26 2.07 -6.18
N MET A 552 9.01 0.76 -6.19
CA MET A 552 9.17 -0.09 -7.37
C MET A 552 8.19 0.24 -8.51
N ARG A 553 7.07 0.92 -8.22
CA ARG A 553 6.10 1.35 -9.24
C ARG A 553 6.70 2.41 -10.16
N THR A 554 7.53 3.32 -9.64
CA THR A 554 8.23 4.28 -10.51
C THR A 554 9.21 3.59 -11.45
N GLN A 555 9.89 2.55 -10.99
CA GLN A 555 10.75 1.74 -11.86
C GLN A 555 9.93 0.99 -12.90
N ALA A 556 8.77 0.43 -12.52
CA ALA A 556 7.86 -0.24 -13.43
C ALA A 556 7.43 0.68 -14.58
N ARG A 557 7.13 1.96 -14.29
CA ARG A 557 6.80 2.97 -15.32
C ARG A 557 7.92 3.16 -16.34
N LYS A 558 9.18 3.20 -15.90
CA LYS A 558 10.33 3.33 -16.81
C LYS A 558 10.56 2.08 -17.66
N ILE A 559 10.34 0.90 -17.08
CA ILE A 559 10.61 -0.38 -17.74
C ILE A 559 9.47 -0.75 -18.71
N PHE A 560 8.22 -0.56 -18.28
CA PHE A 560 7.02 -1.07 -18.96
C PHE A 560 6.12 0.00 -19.58
N GLY A 561 6.39 1.28 -19.32
CA GLY A 561 5.56 2.40 -19.78
C GLY A 561 4.41 2.74 -18.82
N ASP A 562 3.74 3.86 -19.12
CA ASP A 562 2.68 4.43 -18.28
C ASP A 562 1.47 3.50 -18.18
N GLU A 563 1.02 2.93 -19.30
CA GLU A 563 -0.16 2.06 -19.37
C GLU A 563 -0.08 0.87 -18.39
N VAL A 564 1.07 0.18 -18.36
CA VAL A 564 1.29 -0.95 -17.44
C VAL A 564 1.41 -0.46 -16.00
N ALA A 565 2.18 0.61 -15.76
CA ALA A 565 2.43 1.12 -14.42
C ALA A 565 1.21 1.78 -13.76
N ASP A 566 0.24 2.23 -14.55
CA ASP A 566 -1.03 2.77 -14.09
C ASP A 566 -2.03 1.67 -13.68
N ARG A 567 -1.86 0.44 -14.18
CA ARG A 567 -2.65 -0.74 -13.80
C ARG A 567 -2.17 -1.43 -12.53
N VAL A 568 -0.89 -1.29 -12.18
CA VAL A 568 -0.37 -1.91 -10.94
C VAL A 568 -0.79 -1.13 -9.70
N SER A 569 -1.16 -1.88 -8.66
CA SER A 569 -1.40 -1.34 -7.31
C SER A 569 -0.09 -0.92 -6.65
N ASP A 570 -0.15 -0.08 -5.60
CA ASP A 570 1.11 0.30 -4.95
C ASP A 570 1.75 -0.87 -4.21
N VAL A 571 3.08 -0.93 -4.30
CA VAL A 571 3.83 -2.17 -4.12
C VAL A 571 4.09 -2.52 -2.65
N TRP A 572 4.42 -1.52 -1.83
CA TRP A 572 4.89 -1.73 -0.46
C TRP A 572 3.90 -1.22 0.59
N GLY A 573 4.09 -1.68 1.82
CA GLY A 573 3.28 -1.31 2.98
C GLY A 573 2.22 -2.33 3.33
N PHE A 574 1.49 -2.04 4.41
CA PHE A 574 0.36 -2.83 4.87
C PHE A 574 -0.97 -2.35 4.26
N ASN A 575 -1.86 -3.29 3.98
CA ASN A 575 -3.28 -3.03 3.75
C ASN A 575 -4.06 -2.97 5.09
N ASP A 576 -5.38 -2.78 5.02
CA ASP A 576 -6.26 -2.67 6.20
C ASP A 576 -6.32 -3.94 7.07
N GLU A 577 -5.95 -5.12 6.52
CA GLU A 577 -5.86 -6.38 7.27
C GLU A 577 -4.48 -6.59 7.92
N GLY A 578 -3.52 -5.70 7.65
CA GLY A 578 -2.14 -5.84 8.09
C GLY A 578 -1.32 -6.81 7.25
N GLU A 579 -1.78 -7.19 6.06
CA GLU A 579 -0.97 -7.94 5.10
C GLU A 579 -0.17 -7.00 4.21
N PHE A 580 0.99 -7.48 3.75
CA PHE A 580 1.74 -6.75 2.73
C PHE A 580 0.91 -6.62 1.46
N ARG A 581 1.08 -5.48 0.77
CA ARG A 581 0.37 -5.17 -0.48
C ARG A 581 0.99 -5.94 -1.66
N THR A 582 1.26 -5.29 -2.78
CA THR A 582 1.53 -5.96 -4.06
C THR A 582 2.88 -6.70 -4.15
N MET A 583 3.86 -6.42 -3.29
CA MET A 583 5.25 -6.92 -3.42
C MET A 583 5.42 -8.42 -3.71
N TRP A 584 4.55 -9.32 -3.25
CA TRP A 584 4.69 -10.78 -3.43
C TRP A 584 3.39 -11.48 -3.83
N GLN A 585 2.47 -10.75 -4.42
CA GLN A 585 1.17 -11.24 -4.86
C GLN A 585 0.74 -10.54 -6.16
N LYS A 586 -0.50 -10.75 -6.58
CA LYS A 586 -1.06 -10.16 -7.80
C LYS A 586 -0.84 -8.65 -7.82
N SER A 587 -0.32 -8.14 -8.94
CA SER A 587 -0.01 -6.71 -9.07
C SER A 587 -1.20 -5.84 -9.47
N GLY A 588 -2.28 -6.45 -9.95
CA GLY A 588 -3.36 -5.75 -10.67
C GLY A 588 -3.17 -5.76 -12.19
N HIS A 589 -1.99 -6.13 -12.69
CA HIS A 589 -1.74 -6.41 -14.09
C HIS A 589 -1.47 -7.91 -14.31
N PRO A 590 -2.14 -8.59 -15.26
CA PRO A 590 -1.91 -10.00 -15.54
C PRO A 590 -0.46 -10.25 -15.96
N GLY A 591 0.14 -11.33 -15.46
CA GLY A 591 1.50 -11.70 -15.84
C GLY A 591 2.59 -10.71 -15.40
N LEU A 592 2.32 -9.74 -14.51
CA LEU A 592 3.35 -8.89 -13.91
C LEU A 592 3.37 -9.07 -12.40
N TRP A 593 4.55 -9.33 -11.87
CA TRP A 593 4.78 -9.60 -10.46
C TRP A 593 5.95 -8.77 -9.93
N PHE A 594 5.93 -8.47 -8.64
CA PHE A 594 7.06 -7.84 -7.95
C PHE A 594 7.77 -8.85 -7.08
N MET A 595 9.06 -8.60 -6.82
CA MET A 595 9.85 -9.37 -5.86
C MET A 595 10.93 -8.49 -5.26
N GLY A 596 10.97 -8.39 -3.94
CA GLY A 596 11.94 -7.55 -3.22
C GLY A 596 12.00 -7.85 -1.73
N GLY A 597 12.74 -7.00 -1.00
CA GLY A 597 13.02 -7.13 0.44
C GLY A 597 14.48 -7.48 0.74
N ASN A 598 14.79 -7.60 2.03
CA ASN A 598 16.05 -8.18 2.50
C ASN A 598 16.08 -9.70 2.23
N LEU A 599 17.13 -10.38 2.69
CA LEU A 599 17.33 -11.81 2.44
C LEU A 599 16.22 -12.67 3.08
N ALA A 600 15.82 -12.37 4.32
CA ALA A 600 14.75 -13.09 5.00
C ALA A 600 13.39 -12.97 4.28
N LEU A 601 12.99 -11.74 3.94
CA LEU A 601 11.76 -11.51 3.16
C LEU A 601 11.81 -12.22 1.81
N SER A 602 12.94 -12.14 1.12
CA SER A 602 13.12 -12.82 -0.17
C SER A 602 13.02 -14.35 -0.03
N ARG A 603 13.66 -14.93 1.00
CA ARG A 603 13.59 -16.37 1.30
C ARG A 603 12.16 -16.83 1.54
N PHE A 604 11.44 -16.11 2.41
CA PHE A 604 10.08 -16.49 2.82
C PHE A 604 9.09 -16.34 1.66
N TYR A 605 8.97 -15.13 1.11
CA TYR A 605 7.94 -14.80 0.13
C TYR A 605 8.21 -15.31 -1.29
N SER A 606 9.45 -15.69 -1.63
CA SER A 606 9.73 -16.33 -2.93
C SER A 606 8.89 -17.57 -3.17
N ARG A 607 8.60 -18.36 -2.12
CA ARG A 607 7.76 -19.56 -2.23
C ARG A 607 6.31 -19.17 -2.55
N ILE A 608 5.77 -18.20 -1.80
CA ILE A 608 4.41 -17.68 -1.98
C ILE A 608 4.21 -17.17 -3.41
N LEU A 609 5.16 -16.38 -3.92
CA LEU A 609 5.08 -15.86 -5.28
C LEU A 609 5.18 -16.99 -6.33
N ALA A 610 6.12 -17.91 -6.18
CA ALA A 610 6.30 -19.00 -7.15
C ALA A 610 5.11 -19.98 -7.18
N LEU A 611 4.45 -20.22 -6.04
CA LEU A 611 3.23 -21.04 -5.97
C LEU A 611 2.06 -20.37 -6.70
N GLN A 612 1.89 -19.05 -6.59
CA GLN A 612 0.87 -18.31 -7.36
C GLN A 612 1.14 -18.41 -8.86
N ILE A 613 2.38 -18.16 -9.31
CA ILE A 613 2.75 -18.30 -10.73
C ILE A 613 2.49 -19.73 -11.22
N LYS A 614 2.83 -20.75 -10.42
CA LYS A 614 2.54 -22.14 -10.75
C LYS A 614 1.04 -22.39 -10.84
N ALA A 615 0.25 -21.88 -9.90
CA ALA A 615 -1.20 -22.03 -9.90
C ALA A 615 -1.84 -21.40 -11.15
N VAL A 616 -1.35 -20.25 -11.61
CA VAL A 616 -1.78 -19.65 -12.88
C VAL A 616 -1.46 -20.57 -14.06
N GLU A 617 -0.22 -21.08 -14.13
CA GLU A 617 0.21 -21.93 -15.25
C GLU A 617 -0.52 -23.27 -15.34
N GLU A 618 -0.99 -23.77 -14.21
CA GLU A 618 -1.81 -24.99 -14.14
C GLU A 618 -3.32 -24.70 -14.20
N GLY A 619 -3.72 -23.44 -14.42
CA GLY A 619 -5.13 -23.04 -14.56
C GLY A 619 -5.95 -23.16 -13.27
N MET A 620 -5.28 -23.20 -12.11
CA MET A 620 -5.94 -23.26 -10.79
C MET A 620 -6.47 -21.89 -10.35
N ILE A 621 -5.85 -20.82 -10.85
CA ILE A 621 -6.32 -19.44 -10.73
C ILE A 621 -6.21 -18.73 -12.07
N GLU A 622 -7.15 -17.85 -12.36
CA GLU A 622 -7.03 -16.94 -13.48
C GLU A 622 -6.04 -15.80 -13.11
N ASP A 623 -5.05 -15.53 -13.96
CA ASP A 623 -3.95 -14.55 -13.76
C ASP A 623 -4.44 -13.10 -13.54
N ALA A 624 -5.70 -12.88 -13.88
CA ALA A 624 -6.54 -11.84 -13.36
C ALA A 624 -7.94 -12.44 -13.43
N GLU A 625 -8.72 -12.40 -12.34
CA GLU A 625 -10.17 -12.37 -12.54
C GLU A 625 -10.44 -11.32 -13.61
N ASP A 626 -11.40 -11.59 -14.48
CA ASP A 626 -12.00 -10.63 -15.41
C ASP A 626 -12.68 -9.53 -14.58
N VAL A 627 -11.85 -8.75 -13.91
CA VAL A 627 -12.20 -7.59 -13.14
C VAL A 627 -12.32 -6.51 -14.20
N MET A 628 -13.47 -6.53 -14.86
CA MET A 628 -14.19 -5.30 -15.11
C MET A 628 -14.55 -4.55 -13.80
N ALA A 629 -13.80 -4.65 -12.70
CA ALA A 629 -13.61 -3.48 -11.85
C ALA A 629 -12.58 -2.60 -12.55
N SER A 630 -13.10 -1.77 -13.45
CA SER A 630 -12.54 -0.45 -13.64
C SER A 630 -12.08 0.08 -12.28
N LYS A 631 -10.88 0.70 -12.20
CA LYS A 631 -10.39 1.45 -11.03
C LYS A 631 -11.57 1.99 -10.22
N PRO A 632 -11.67 1.82 -8.89
CA PRO A 632 -12.79 2.38 -8.13
C PRO A 632 -13.10 3.82 -8.56
N GLN A 633 -14.34 4.11 -9.00
CA GLN A 633 -14.73 5.46 -9.40
C GLN A 633 -14.65 6.36 -8.17
N VAL A 634 -13.96 7.49 -8.28
CA VAL A 634 -13.81 8.47 -7.20
C VAL A 634 -14.74 9.65 -7.44
N ILE A 635 -15.65 9.88 -6.51
CA ILE A 635 -16.70 10.89 -6.60
C ILE A 635 -16.54 11.89 -5.45
N LEU A 636 -16.37 13.17 -5.79
CA LEU A 636 -16.34 14.27 -4.83
C LEU A 636 -17.72 14.94 -4.77
N VAL A 637 -18.35 14.91 -3.60
CA VAL A 637 -19.66 15.54 -3.34
C VAL A 637 -19.45 16.77 -2.46
N VAL A 638 -19.52 17.94 -3.06
CA VAL A 638 -19.44 19.24 -2.38
C VAL A 638 -20.81 19.58 -1.79
N GLY A 639 -20.87 19.92 -0.50
CA GLY A 639 -22.11 19.91 0.28
C GLY A 639 -22.54 18.50 0.70
N GLY A 640 -21.64 17.51 0.68
CA GLY A 640 -21.94 16.09 0.89
C GLY A 640 -22.30 15.69 2.34
N THR A 641 -22.27 16.62 3.28
CA THR A 641 -22.44 16.37 4.73
C THR A 641 -23.84 16.71 5.25
N SER A 642 -24.71 17.31 4.44
CA SER A 642 -26.08 17.67 4.86
C SER A 642 -27.09 17.66 3.70
N GLY A 643 -28.39 17.64 4.04
CA GLY A 643 -29.49 17.76 3.08
C GLY A 643 -29.39 16.79 1.91
N ILE A 644 -29.60 17.30 0.69
CA ILE A 644 -29.53 16.50 -0.54
C ILE A 644 -28.14 15.90 -0.74
N GLY A 645 -27.06 16.61 -0.42
CA GLY A 645 -25.69 16.12 -0.61
C GLY A 645 -25.35 14.92 0.28
N TYR A 646 -25.88 14.91 1.50
CA TYR A 646 -25.80 13.73 2.37
C TYR A 646 -26.56 12.54 1.80
N ALA A 647 -27.78 12.77 1.29
CA ALA A 647 -28.56 11.72 0.64
C ALA A 647 -27.85 11.16 -0.60
N ILE A 648 -27.24 12.01 -1.45
CA ILE A 648 -26.38 11.58 -2.58
C ILE A 648 -25.27 10.66 -2.07
N THR A 649 -24.56 11.08 -1.03
CA THR A 649 -23.46 10.31 -0.43
C THR A 649 -23.95 8.94 0.06
N GLN A 650 -25.07 8.89 0.78
CA GLN A 650 -25.66 7.64 1.26
C GLN A 650 -26.12 6.73 0.11
N CYS A 651 -26.78 7.28 -0.91
CA CYS A 651 -27.26 6.54 -2.07
C CYS A 651 -26.11 5.93 -2.88
N ILE A 652 -25.01 6.69 -3.10
CA ILE A 652 -23.81 6.15 -3.74
C ILE A 652 -23.24 4.99 -2.92
N LEU A 653 -23.12 5.17 -1.60
CA LEU A 653 -22.56 4.16 -0.70
C LEU A 653 -23.47 2.94 -0.53
N SER A 654 -24.77 3.05 -0.79
CA SER A 654 -25.76 1.98 -0.61
C SER A 654 -26.23 1.35 -1.92
N SER A 655 -25.73 1.82 -3.07
CA SER A 655 -26.17 1.36 -4.40
C SER A 655 -25.89 -0.13 -4.63
N PRO A 656 -26.90 -0.94 -5.00
CA PRO A 656 -26.72 -2.36 -5.31
C PRO A 656 -26.25 -2.62 -6.75
N TYR A 657 -26.21 -1.58 -7.60
CA TYR A 657 -26.04 -1.70 -9.06
C TYR A 657 -24.59 -1.63 -9.54
N LEU A 658 -23.61 -1.61 -8.64
CA LEU A 658 -22.18 -1.63 -8.96
C LEU A 658 -21.43 -2.62 -8.05
N PRO A 659 -20.34 -3.24 -8.52
CA PRO A 659 -19.48 -4.05 -7.68
C PRO A 659 -18.73 -3.13 -6.71
N LEU A 660 -19.11 -3.11 -5.43
CA LEU A 660 -18.33 -2.80 -4.21
C LEU A 660 -17.29 -1.63 -4.16
N ASN A 661 -17.05 -0.84 -5.21
CA ASN A 661 -15.79 -0.12 -5.38
C ASN A 661 -15.90 1.40 -5.60
N ALA A 662 -17.08 2.04 -5.74
CA ALA A 662 -17.12 3.51 -5.77
C ALA A 662 -16.65 4.12 -4.44
N LYS A 663 -15.74 5.10 -4.51
CA LYS A 663 -15.16 5.82 -3.38
C LYS A 663 -15.67 7.26 -3.37
N VAL A 664 -16.10 7.74 -2.22
CA VAL A 664 -16.77 9.03 -2.08
C VAL A 664 -15.98 9.92 -1.13
N ILE A 665 -15.82 11.18 -1.52
CA ILE A 665 -15.37 12.25 -0.64
C ILE A 665 -16.58 13.15 -0.41
N ALA A 666 -17.05 13.24 0.83
CA ALA A 666 -18.09 14.18 1.22
C ALA A 666 -17.42 15.43 1.81
N PHE A 667 -17.48 16.55 1.09
CA PHE A 667 -16.89 17.82 1.51
C PHE A 667 -17.99 18.80 1.92
N GLY A 668 -17.82 19.44 3.07
CA GLY A 668 -18.69 20.53 3.52
C GLY A 668 -18.63 20.77 5.02
N LEU A 669 -19.37 21.77 5.49
CA LEU A 669 -19.46 22.09 6.92
C LEU A 669 -20.08 20.92 7.68
N ILE A 670 -19.55 20.60 8.86
CA ILE A 670 -20.11 19.57 9.75
C ILE A 670 -20.90 20.27 10.84
N ASP A 671 -22.19 19.95 10.93
CA ASP A 671 -23.01 20.35 12.08
C ASP A 671 -22.82 19.32 13.20
N SER A 672 -22.27 19.76 14.33
CA SER A 672 -22.06 18.91 15.53
C SER A 672 -23.32 18.19 16.06
N THR A 673 -24.52 18.59 15.61
CA THR A 673 -25.80 17.94 15.94
C THR A 673 -26.18 16.78 15.01
N ILE A 674 -25.53 16.62 13.85
CA ILE A 674 -25.81 15.55 12.88
C ILE A 674 -24.88 14.37 13.15
N LYS A 675 -25.45 13.23 13.58
CA LYS A 675 -24.73 11.95 13.61
C LYS A 675 -24.70 11.37 12.20
N LEU A 676 -23.55 11.46 11.54
CA LEU A 676 -23.31 10.78 10.27
C LEU A 676 -23.16 9.27 10.54
N GLU A 677 -24.26 8.53 10.48
CA GLU A 677 -24.27 7.09 10.69
C GLU A 677 -24.00 6.34 9.38
N PHE A 678 -22.83 5.70 9.32
CA PHE A 678 -22.43 4.83 8.22
C PHE A 678 -22.04 3.45 8.76
N THR A 679 -22.22 2.40 7.97
CA THR A 679 -21.71 1.07 8.32
C THR A 679 -20.19 1.04 8.25
N LYS A 680 -19.55 0.04 8.88
CA LYS A 680 -18.09 -0.14 8.81
C LYS A 680 -17.60 -0.23 7.35
N GLN A 681 -18.31 -0.99 6.52
CA GLN A 681 -18.02 -1.15 5.09
C GLN A 681 -18.20 0.15 4.27
N GLN A 682 -19.14 1.01 4.66
CA GLN A 682 -19.32 2.31 4.02
C GLN A 682 -18.18 3.29 4.39
N ARG A 683 -17.67 3.23 5.63
CA ARG A 683 -16.53 4.06 6.08
C ARG A 683 -15.21 3.75 5.37
N GLU A 684 -15.02 2.53 4.86
CA GLU A 684 -13.85 2.17 4.04
C GLU A 684 -13.88 2.80 2.64
N ARG A 685 -15.05 3.28 2.22
CA ARG A 685 -15.29 3.89 0.90
C ARG A 685 -15.62 5.37 0.98
N LEU A 686 -15.70 5.93 2.19
CA LEU A 686 -16.05 7.31 2.44
C LEU A 686 -14.91 8.05 3.14
N ARG A 687 -14.64 9.27 2.70
CA ARG A 687 -13.86 10.25 3.47
C ARG A 687 -14.70 11.51 3.61
N ILE A 688 -14.74 12.05 4.82
CA ILE A 688 -15.42 13.30 5.11
C ILE A 688 -14.35 14.35 5.30
N VAL A 689 -14.47 15.45 4.56
CA VAL A 689 -13.59 16.63 4.69
C VAL A 689 -14.47 17.77 5.19
N GLU A 690 -14.18 18.22 6.40
CA GLU A 690 -14.80 19.43 6.94
C GLU A 690 -14.13 20.65 6.33
N GLY A 691 -14.93 21.59 5.84
CA GLY A 691 -14.42 22.87 5.37
C GLY A 691 -15.46 23.70 4.64
N ASP A 692 -15.07 24.94 4.37
CA ASP A 692 -15.89 25.96 3.72
C ASP A 692 -15.48 26.09 2.25
N VAL A 693 -16.42 25.87 1.33
CA VAL A 693 -16.17 25.95 -0.12
C VAL A 693 -15.71 27.34 -0.61
N THR A 694 -15.90 28.38 0.21
CA THR A 694 -15.44 29.73 -0.09
C THR A 694 -13.97 29.98 0.29
N VAL A 695 -13.36 29.09 1.07
CA VAL A 695 -11.96 29.15 1.50
C VAL A 695 -11.13 28.32 0.53
N GLU A 696 -10.03 28.88 0.03
CA GLU A 696 -9.22 28.25 -1.02
C GLU A 696 -8.54 26.98 -0.52
N GLU A 697 -7.92 27.05 0.66
CA GLU A 697 -7.21 25.97 1.29
C GLU A 697 -8.11 24.76 1.56
N ASP A 698 -9.36 24.99 1.95
CA ASP A 698 -10.35 23.93 2.21
C ASP A 698 -10.74 23.20 0.92
N ARG A 699 -10.89 23.94 -0.19
CA ARG A 699 -11.16 23.34 -1.51
C ARG A 699 -9.97 22.50 -1.98
N GLU A 700 -8.76 23.03 -1.85
CA GLU A 700 -7.54 22.30 -2.20
C GLU A 700 -7.40 21.03 -1.37
N LEU A 701 -7.66 21.10 -0.06
CA LEU A 701 -7.66 19.94 0.83
C LEU A 701 -8.68 18.87 0.39
N ALA A 702 -9.90 19.28 0.02
CA ALA A 702 -10.93 18.36 -0.44
C ALA A 702 -10.50 17.64 -1.73
N VAL A 703 -9.94 18.38 -2.70
CA VAL A 703 -9.42 17.82 -3.95
C VAL A 703 -8.21 16.93 -3.70
N GLN A 704 -7.26 17.37 -2.87
CA GLN A 704 -6.06 16.62 -2.51
C GLN A 704 -6.40 15.31 -1.80
N THR A 705 -7.45 15.30 -0.97
CA THR A 705 -7.94 14.10 -0.29
C THR A 705 -8.40 13.03 -1.29
N CYS A 706 -9.02 13.41 -2.41
CA CYS A 706 -9.36 12.46 -3.50
C CYS A 706 -8.11 11.69 -3.99
N PHE A 707 -6.98 12.38 -4.12
CA PHE A 707 -5.72 11.77 -4.57
C PHE A 707 -5.03 10.98 -3.46
N ASN A 708 -4.88 11.59 -2.29
CA ASN A 708 -4.16 11.00 -1.17
C ASN A 708 -4.81 9.69 -0.69
N HIS A 709 -6.12 9.55 -0.86
CA HIS A 709 -6.84 8.40 -0.32
C HIS A 709 -7.39 7.47 -1.40
N PHE A 710 -7.75 7.98 -2.59
CA PHE A 710 -8.37 7.17 -3.63
C PHE A 710 -7.70 7.30 -5.02
N GLY A 711 -6.59 8.03 -5.11
CA GLY A 711 -5.70 8.04 -6.28
C GLY A 711 -6.28 8.69 -7.54
N GLY A 712 -7.32 9.52 -7.43
CA GLY A 712 -7.91 10.20 -8.60
C GLY A 712 -9.23 10.91 -8.29
N LEU A 713 -9.80 11.53 -9.32
CA LEU A 713 -11.15 12.09 -9.31
C LEU A 713 -11.81 11.86 -10.67
N ASP A 714 -13.02 11.30 -10.66
CA ASP A 714 -13.76 10.97 -11.87
C ASP A 714 -15.06 11.77 -12.04
N THR A 715 -15.66 12.17 -10.92
CA THR A 715 -16.94 12.89 -10.92
C THR A 715 -16.96 13.93 -9.82
N LEU A 716 -17.25 15.18 -10.20
CA LEU A 716 -17.58 16.25 -9.28
C LEU A 716 -19.10 16.40 -9.19
N VAL A 717 -19.65 16.35 -7.99
CA VAL A 717 -21.04 16.70 -7.69
C VAL A 717 -21.04 17.94 -6.81
N TYR A 718 -21.58 19.04 -7.32
CA TYR A 718 -21.71 20.30 -6.58
C TYR A 718 -23.14 20.47 -6.05
N CYS A 719 -23.33 20.24 -4.75
CA CYS A 719 -24.60 20.34 -4.05
C CYS A 719 -24.64 21.46 -3.01
N ALA A 720 -23.50 22.10 -2.70
CA ALA A 720 -23.47 23.20 -1.75
C ALA A 720 -24.31 24.39 -2.23
N GLY A 721 -25.15 24.93 -1.34
CA GLY A 721 -25.90 26.13 -1.64
C GLY A 721 -26.70 26.67 -0.46
N VAL A 722 -26.91 27.98 -0.46
CA VAL A 722 -27.69 28.71 0.55
C VAL A 722 -28.76 29.58 -0.11
N ILE A 723 -29.91 29.72 0.55
CA ILE A 723 -31.01 30.60 0.12
C ILE A 723 -30.96 31.99 0.75
N THR A 724 -30.22 32.12 1.85
CA THR A 724 -30.09 33.37 2.59
C THR A 724 -29.12 34.32 1.89
N PRO A 725 -29.35 35.64 1.99
CA PRO A 725 -30.40 36.30 2.75
C PRO A 725 -31.77 36.24 2.05
N ILE A 726 -32.84 35.98 2.83
CA ILE A 726 -34.23 36.14 2.37
C ILE A 726 -34.72 37.50 2.86
N GLN A 727 -34.75 38.49 1.96
CA GLN A 727 -35.08 39.87 2.32
C GLN A 727 -35.56 40.70 1.12
N ARG A 728 -36.43 41.69 1.36
CA ARG A 728 -36.88 42.64 0.33
C ARG A 728 -35.69 43.42 -0.23
N LEU A 729 -35.72 43.69 -1.54
CA LEU A 729 -34.63 44.35 -2.28
C LEU A 729 -34.11 45.61 -1.58
N GLU A 730 -35.01 46.47 -1.09
CA GLU A 730 -34.66 47.74 -0.43
C GLU A 730 -33.87 47.58 0.89
N LYS A 731 -33.88 46.38 1.49
CA LYS A 731 -33.23 46.11 2.79
C LYS A 731 -32.11 45.06 2.70
N LEU A 732 -31.77 44.57 1.51
CA LEU A 732 -30.76 43.51 1.36
C LEU A 732 -29.40 43.94 1.92
N ASP A 733 -28.83 43.09 2.75
CA ASP A 733 -27.41 43.16 3.10
C ASP A 733 -26.56 42.64 1.94
N MET A 734 -25.84 43.55 1.28
CA MET A 734 -25.05 43.22 0.10
C MET A 734 -23.84 42.33 0.42
N GLU A 735 -23.32 42.32 1.65
CA GLU A 735 -22.26 41.39 2.03
C GLU A 735 -22.82 39.96 2.17
N ALA A 736 -24.01 39.81 2.74
CA ALA A 736 -24.71 38.52 2.75
C ALA A 736 -25.09 38.07 1.33
N VAL A 737 -25.43 39.01 0.42
CA VAL A 737 -25.65 38.68 -1.00
C VAL A 737 -24.35 38.19 -1.65
N LYS A 738 -23.22 38.90 -1.50
CA LYS A 738 -21.91 38.45 -2.01
C LYS A 738 -21.57 37.06 -1.48
N ARG A 739 -21.78 36.84 -0.19
CA ARG A 739 -21.57 35.53 0.44
C ARG A 739 -22.39 34.42 -0.20
N SER A 740 -23.64 34.69 -0.58
CA SER A 740 -24.47 33.70 -1.29
C SER A 740 -23.96 33.44 -2.71
N PHE A 741 -23.39 34.43 -3.39
CA PHE A 741 -22.67 34.25 -4.65
C PHE A 741 -21.35 33.47 -4.47
N ASP A 742 -20.58 33.75 -3.42
CA ASP A 742 -19.34 33.04 -3.09
C ASP A 742 -19.59 31.54 -2.90
N ILE A 743 -20.69 31.19 -2.23
CA ILE A 743 -21.06 29.79 -2.00
C ILE A 743 -21.71 29.18 -3.24
N ASN A 744 -22.75 29.81 -3.80
CA ASN A 744 -23.56 29.16 -4.83
C ASN A 744 -22.85 29.16 -6.19
N VAL A 745 -22.16 30.25 -6.55
CA VAL A 745 -21.63 30.47 -7.91
C VAL A 745 -20.11 30.32 -7.93
N PHE A 746 -19.38 31.16 -7.19
CA PHE A 746 -17.91 31.15 -7.24
C PHE A 746 -17.33 29.86 -6.66
N GLY A 747 -17.93 29.31 -5.61
CA GLY A 747 -17.57 27.99 -5.09
C GLY A 747 -17.69 26.89 -6.15
N ALA A 748 -18.76 26.89 -6.96
CA ALA A 748 -18.94 25.93 -8.04
C ALA A 748 -17.89 26.11 -9.13
N MET A 749 -17.65 27.36 -9.56
CA MET A 749 -16.65 27.69 -10.57
C MET A 749 -15.23 27.31 -10.13
N SER A 750 -14.85 27.66 -8.91
CA SER A 750 -13.52 27.34 -8.36
C SER A 750 -13.33 25.84 -8.14
N MET A 751 -14.35 25.11 -7.68
CA MET A 751 -14.26 23.65 -7.57
C MET A 751 -14.11 22.98 -8.94
N VAL A 752 -14.83 23.46 -9.95
CA VAL A 752 -14.63 22.99 -11.33
C VAL A 752 -13.21 23.30 -11.79
N GLN A 753 -12.72 24.52 -11.62
CA GLN A 753 -11.37 24.92 -12.02
C GLN A 753 -10.29 24.02 -11.41
N LEU A 754 -10.37 23.75 -10.10
CA LEU A 754 -9.42 22.89 -9.40
C LEU A 754 -9.51 21.43 -9.86
N THR A 755 -10.70 20.92 -10.15
CA THR A 755 -10.91 19.51 -10.51
C THR A 755 -10.72 19.21 -11.99
N LEU A 756 -10.74 20.23 -12.85
CA LEU A 756 -10.79 20.08 -14.30
C LEU A 756 -9.63 19.28 -14.92
N PRO A 757 -8.35 19.51 -14.55
CA PRO A 757 -7.25 18.70 -15.09
C PRO A 757 -7.44 17.20 -14.81
N HIS A 758 -8.03 16.88 -13.67
CA HIS A 758 -8.23 15.51 -13.19
C HIS A 758 -9.43 14.86 -13.86
N LEU A 759 -10.53 15.58 -14.02
CA LEU A 759 -11.71 15.11 -14.75
C LEU A 759 -11.37 14.86 -16.23
N ARG A 760 -10.56 15.72 -16.86
CA ARG A 760 -10.04 15.50 -18.22
C ARG A 760 -9.20 14.23 -18.30
N ALA A 761 -8.25 14.06 -17.39
CA ALA A 761 -7.41 12.85 -17.35
C ALA A 761 -8.27 11.58 -17.19
N SER A 762 -9.22 11.59 -16.26
CA SER A 762 -10.17 10.48 -16.04
C SER A 762 -10.94 10.12 -17.32
N ARG A 763 -11.44 11.14 -18.03
CA ARG A 763 -12.16 10.97 -19.31
C ARG A 763 -11.28 10.40 -20.41
N THR A 764 -10.06 10.93 -20.58
CA THR A 764 -9.11 10.46 -21.60
C THR A 764 -8.78 8.99 -21.40
N SER A 765 -8.64 8.54 -20.16
CA SER A 765 -8.40 7.13 -19.85
C SER A 765 -9.62 6.23 -20.12
N HIS A 766 -10.84 6.78 -20.20
CA HIS A 766 -12.09 6.00 -20.34
C HIS A 766 -13.16 6.74 -21.17
N PRO A 767 -12.92 6.99 -22.47
CA PRO A 767 -13.73 7.90 -23.28
C PRO A 767 -15.16 7.41 -23.55
N LEU A 768 -15.44 6.12 -23.37
CA LEU A 768 -16.79 5.53 -23.57
C LEU A 768 -17.51 5.23 -22.26
N ASN A 769 -16.89 5.48 -21.10
CA ASN A 769 -17.49 5.16 -19.81
C ASN A 769 -18.29 6.34 -19.28
N ALA A 770 -19.59 6.13 -19.06
CA ALA A 770 -20.48 7.16 -18.53
C ALA A 770 -20.13 7.56 -17.08
N GLY A 771 -19.36 6.81 -16.30
CA GLY A 771 -18.94 7.19 -14.94
C GLY A 771 -17.66 8.03 -14.85
N ARG A 772 -17.05 8.45 -15.96
CA ARG A 772 -15.70 9.07 -15.96
C ARG A 772 -15.70 10.42 -16.64
N GLY A 773 -15.10 11.41 -15.97
CA GLY A 773 -15.04 12.79 -16.43
C GLY A 773 -16.42 13.46 -16.43
N LYS A 774 -16.95 13.68 -15.23
CA LYS A 774 -18.30 14.24 -15.02
C LYS A 774 -18.32 15.43 -14.07
N VAL A 775 -19.20 16.38 -14.36
CA VAL A 775 -19.57 17.49 -13.48
C VAL A 775 -21.09 17.55 -13.38
N ILE A 776 -21.63 17.40 -12.17
CA ILE A 776 -23.06 17.51 -11.89
C ILE A 776 -23.26 18.66 -10.91
N ILE A 777 -24.08 19.65 -11.25
CA ILE A 777 -24.31 20.85 -10.41
C ILE A 777 -25.80 20.96 -10.09
N LEU A 778 -26.14 21.09 -8.80
CA LEU A 778 -27.52 21.29 -8.38
C LEU A 778 -27.92 22.77 -8.51
N SER A 779 -28.82 23.04 -9.45
CA SER A 779 -29.42 24.37 -9.66
C SER A 779 -30.79 24.45 -8.96
N SER A 780 -31.71 25.25 -9.49
CA SER A 780 -33.11 25.31 -9.08
C SER A 780 -33.95 25.92 -10.19
N ALA A 781 -35.22 25.51 -10.29
CA ALA A 781 -36.19 26.16 -11.17
C ALA A 781 -36.44 27.66 -10.83
N CYS A 782 -35.92 28.14 -9.69
CA CYS A 782 -35.84 29.56 -9.35
C CYS A 782 -34.88 30.37 -10.23
N ASP A 783 -34.18 29.73 -11.17
CA ASP A 783 -33.31 30.38 -12.14
C ASP A 783 -34.07 31.18 -13.21
N THR A 784 -35.25 30.70 -13.59
CA THR A 784 -36.02 31.21 -14.74
C THR A 784 -37.53 31.17 -14.54
N THR A 785 -38.08 30.17 -13.84
CA THR A 785 -39.54 29.90 -13.84
C THR A 785 -40.24 30.17 -12.52
N ILE A 786 -39.53 30.10 -11.38
CA ILE A 786 -40.10 30.30 -10.05
C ILE A 786 -39.55 31.60 -9.44
N SER A 787 -40.43 32.40 -8.84
CA SER A 787 -40.05 33.63 -8.14
C SER A 787 -40.92 33.82 -6.90
N TYR A 788 -40.26 34.12 -5.79
CA TYR A 788 -40.89 34.45 -4.51
C TYR A 788 -40.33 35.75 -3.98
N HIS A 789 -41.12 36.45 -3.18
CA HIS A 789 -40.64 37.68 -2.56
C HIS A 789 -39.45 37.42 -1.64
N GLY A 790 -38.42 38.25 -1.76
CA GLY A 790 -37.21 38.16 -0.94
C GLY A 790 -36.20 37.11 -1.38
N TRP A 791 -36.48 36.32 -2.43
CA TRP A 791 -35.56 35.29 -2.95
C TRP A 791 -34.65 35.80 -4.07
N THR A 792 -34.66 37.11 -4.36
CA THR A 792 -33.90 37.67 -5.48
C THR A 792 -32.42 37.26 -5.49
N PRO A 793 -31.67 37.32 -4.37
CA PRO A 793 -30.29 36.83 -4.34
C PRO A 793 -30.19 35.37 -4.78
N TYR A 794 -30.99 34.48 -4.18
CA TYR A 794 -31.00 33.07 -4.51
C TYR A 794 -31.33 32.81 -5.99
N SER A 795 -32.43 33.39 -6.50
CA SER A 795 -32.83 33.27 -7.91
C SER A 795 -31.72 33.72 -8.86
N THR A 796 -31.06 34.84 -8.58
CA THR A 796 -29.95 35.34 -9.41
C THR A 796 -28.72 34.43 -9.36
N THR A 797 -28.38 33.84 -8.20
CA THR A 797 -27.29 32.85 -8.13
C THR A 797 -27.60 31.58 -8.92
N LYS A 798 -28.86 31.12 -8.91
CA LYS A 798 -29.28 29.93 -9.68
C LYS A 798 -29.31 30.19 -11.18
N ALA A 799 -29.74 31.39 -11.61
CA ALA A 799 -29.61 31.83 -13.01
C ALA A 799 -28.14 31.85 -13.47
N ALA A 800 -27.24 32.38 -12.64
CA ALA A 800 -25.81 32.39 -12.92
C ALA A 800 -25.24 30.95 -13.03
N LEU A 801 -25.65 30.04 -12.15
CA LEU A 801 -25.25 28.63 -12.20
C LEU A 801 -25.75 27.93 -13.46
N THR A 802 -27.03 28.07 -13.82
CA THR A 802 -27.59 27.45 -15.03
C THR A 802 -26.84 27.95 -16.28
N ARG A 803 -26.49 29.24 -16.33
CA ARG A 803 -25.66 29.76 -17.42
C ARG A 803 -24.24 29.20 -17.39
N PHE A 804 -23.62 29.11 -16.22
CA PHE A 804 -22.28 28.54 -16.06
C PHE A 804 -22.22 27.08 -16.53
N ILE A 805 -23.21 26.26 -16.20
CA ILE A 805 -23.33 24.85 -16.65
C ILE A 805 -23.30 24.77 -18.18
N SER A 806 -24.08 25.62 -18.86
CA SER A 806 -24.12 25.68 -20.34
C SER A 806 -22.79 26.15 -20.93
N CYS A 807 -22.14 27.15 -20.34
CA CYS A 807 -20.82 27.62 -20.77
C CYS A 807 -19.72 26.57 -20.55
N LEU A 808 -19.69 25.92 -19.39
CA LEU A 808 -18.72 24.88 -19.06
C LEU A 808 -18.82 23.70 -20.02
N ALA A 809 -20.04 23.25 -20.36
CA ALA A 809 -20.23 22.18 -21.35
C ALA A 809 -19.71 22.56 -22.74
N HIS A 810 -19.78 23.84 -23.10
CA HIS A 810 -19.26 24.34 -24.36
C HIS A 810 -17.72 24.41 -24.37
N GLU A 811 -17.12 24.83 -23.25
CA GLU A 811 -15.66 24.87 -23.08
C GLU A 811 -15.04 23.47 -22.96
N GLU A 812 -15.78 22.51 -22.37
CA GLU A 812 -15.32 21.15 -22.08
C GLU A 812 -16.17 20.08 -22.80
N PRO A 813 -16.17 20.02 -24.15
CA PRO A 813 -17.05 19.14 -24.92
C PRO A 813 -16.78 17.63 -24.71
N LEU A 814 -15.64 17.29 -24.11
CA LEU A 814 -15.28 15.90 -23.79
C LEU A 814 -15.83 15.44 -22.43
N LEU A 815 -16.18 16.37 -21.54
CA LEU A 815 -16.76 16.07 -20.23
C LEU A 815 -18.29 16.03 -20.31
N SER A 816 -18.89 15.21 -19.45
CA SER A 816 -20.34 15.23 -19.24
C SER A 816 -20.67 16.24 -18.12
N VAL A 817 -21.32 17.33 -18.49
CA VAL A 817 -21.66 18.44 -17.59
C VAL A 817 -23.18 18.53 -17.51
N GLN A 818 -23.75 18.39 -16.32
CA GLN A 818 -25.20 18.35 -16.15
C GLN A 818 -25.65 19.24 -15.00
N GLY A 819 -26.72 19.99 -15.23
CA GLY A 819 -27.45 20.67 -14.18
C GLY A 819 -28.63 19.83 -13.72
N VAL A 820 -28.92 19.82 -12.42
CA VAL A 820 -30.08 19.10 -11.88
C VAL A 820 -30.97 20.05 -11.08
N TYR A 821 -32.26 20.10 -11.42
CA TYR A 821 -33.29 20.73 -10.59
C TYR A 821 -33.82 19.72 -9.57
N PRO A 822 -33.59 19.94 -8.27
CA PRO A 822 -34.37 19.26 -7.26
C PRO A 822 -35.80 19.80 -7.30
N LYS A 823 -36.77 18.95 -6.97
CA LYS A 823 -38.09 19.42 -6.55
C LYS A 823 -38.00 20.05 -5.16
N LEU A 824 -39.09 20.64 -4.69
CA LEU A 824 -39.16 21.15 -3.33
C LEU A 824 -38.84 20.00 -2.35
N THR A 825 -37.75 20.14 -1.61
CA THR A 825 -37.15 19.04 -0.82
C THR A 825 -37.12 19.41 0.66
N ARG A 826 -37.54 18.48 1.53
CA ARG A 826 -37.55 18.66 2.98
C ARG A 826 -36.12 18.78 3.52
N THR A 827 -35.66 20.01 3.70
CA THR A 827 -34.33 20.37 4.21
C THR A 827 -34.45 21.52 5.20
N LYS A 828 -33.41 21.77 6.02
CA LYS A 828 -33.38 22.92 6.95
C LYS A 828 -33.73 24.26 6.29
N MET A 829 -33.44 24.39 4.99
CA MET A 829 -33.77 25.55 4.18
C MET A 829 -35.28 25.80 4.09
N ILE A 830 -36.06 24.72 3.93
CA ILE A 830 -37.52 24.74 3.80
C ILE A 830 -38.21 24.76 5.16
N ASP A 831 -37.65 24.08 6.18
CA ASP A 831 -38.23 24.06 7.54
C ASP A 831 -38.43 25.47 8.11
N GLY A 832 -37.46 26.36 7.91
CA GLY A 832 -37.58 27.76 8.33
C GLY A 832 -38.67 28.55 7.60
N LEU A 833 -38.96 28.20 6.35
CA LEU A 833 -40.04 28.82 5.56
C LEU A 833 -41.41 28.36 6.06
N VAL A 834 -41.58 27.06 6.29
CA VAL A 834 -42.83 26.45 6.80
C VAL A 834 -43.15 26.95 8.21
N GLN A 835 -42.14 27.18 9.04
CA GLN A 835 -42.29 27.73 10.41
C GLN A 835 -42.61 29.23 10.45
N GLY A 836 -42.82 29.88 9.28
CA GLY A 836 -43.20 31.30 9.21
C GLY A 836 -42.08 32.28 9.57
N ARG A 837 -40.81 31.84 9.61
CA ARG A 837 -39.65 32.67 10.02
C ARG A 837 -39.50 33.96 9.20
N TYR A 838 -40.05 33.99 8.00
CA TYR A 838 -39.92 35.09 7.04
C TYR A 838 -41.24 35.85 6.82
N GLN A 839 -42.20 35.73 7.75
CA GLN A 839 -43.43 36.51 7.72
C GLN A 839 -43.13 38.01 7.83
N GLY A 840 -43.77 38.82 6.97
CA GLY A 840 -43.45 40.24 6.79
C GLY A 840 -42.29 40.53 5.82
N VAL A 841 -41.59 39.49 5.34
CA VAL A 841 -40.64 39.58 4.21
C VAL A 841 -41.23 38.92 2.96
N MET A 842 -41.66 37.67 3.04
CA MET A 842 -42.39 37.01 1.94
C MET A 842 -43.85 37.47 1.92
N ALA A 843 -44.55 37.28 0.80
CA ALA A 843 -45.99 37.52 0.77
C ALA A 843 -46.73 36.41 1.53
N ASP A 844 -47.79 36.75 2.28
CA ASP A 844 -48.48 35.79 3.16
C ASP A 844 -49.00 34.56 2.39
N HIS A 845 -49.50 34.75 1.17
CA HIS A 845 -49.96 33.65 0.32
C HIS A 845 -48.84 32.73 -0.20
N GLU A 846 -47.58 33.18 -0.16
CA GLU A 846 -46.41 32.34 -0.50
C GLU A 846 -46.03 31.47 0.68
N ILE A 847 -45.98 32.03 1.90
CA ILE A 847 -45.72 31.27 3.14
C ILE A 847 -46.82 30.23 3.36
N GLU A 848 -48.09 30.65 3.22
CA GLU A 848 -49.24 29.73 3.37
C GLU A 848 -49.18 28.58 2.35
N ARG A 849 -48.72 28.87 1.13
CA ARG A 849 -48.51 27.83 0.11
C ARG A 849 -47.47 26.79 0.54
N PHE A 850 -46.34 27.21 1.12
CA PHE A 850 -45.35 26.28 1.65
C PHE A 850 -45.89 25.45 2.82
N ARG A 851 -46.73 26.05 3.67
CA ARG A 851 -47.39 25.35 4.78
C ARG A 851 -48.36 24.28 4.26
N ILE A 852 -49.20 24.63 3.29
CA ILE A 852 -50.13 23.70 2.63
C ILE A 852 -49.35 22.57 1.96
N TRP A 853 -48.25 22.87 1.26
CA TRP A 853 -47.44 21.84 0.61
C TRP A 853 -46.77 20.89 1.59
N ASP A 854 -46.32 21.37 2.76
CA ASP A 854 -45.78 20.50 3.80
C ASP A 854 -46.88 19.59 4.41
N GLU A 855 -48.10 20.13 4.61
CA GLU A 855 -49.27 19.36 5.07
C GLU A 855 -49.71 18.28 4.06
N MET A 856 -49.49 18.50 2.75
CA MET A 856 -49.78 17.54 1.69
C MET A 856 -48.76 16.38 1.62
N GLY A 857 -47.70 16.42 2.44
CA GLY A 857 -46.73 15.34 2.56
C GLY A 857 -45.79 15.19 1.35
N ASP A 858 -45.26 13.98 1.18
CA ASP A 858 -44.14 13.70 0.26
C ASP A 858 -44.49 13.87 -1.23
N GLU A 859 -45.78 14.06 -1.58
CA GLU A 859 -46.21 14.37 -2.95
C GLU A 859 -45.81 15.78 -3.40
N MET A 860 -45.72 16.74 -2.46
CA MET A 860 -45.42 18.15 -2.74
C MET A 860 -44.08 18.62 -2.15
N VAL A 861 -43.65 18.05 -1.01
CA VAL A 861 -42.33 18.30 -0.41
C VAL A 861 -41.61 16.96 -0.26
N GLU A 862 -40.72 16.66 -1.19
CA GLU A 862 -40.10 15.33 -1.29
C GLU A 862 -38.97 15.13 -0.26
N PRO A 863 -38.74 13.89 0.18
CA PRO A 863 -37.54 13.54 0.93
C PRO A 863 -36.26 13.76 0.11
N PRO A 864 -35.13 14.18 0.74
CA PRO A 864 -33.86 14.40 0.04
C PRO A 864 -33.32 13.15 -0.67
N GLU A 865 -33.73 11.95 -0.25
CA GLU A 865 -33.36 10.66 -0.83
C GLU A 865 -33.84 10.51 -2.28
N HIS A 866 -34.94 11.13 -2.68
CA HIS A 866 -35.45 11.02 -4.05
C HIS A 866 -34.50 11.70 -5.06
N CYS A 867 -34.13 12.95 -4.78
CA CYS A 867 -33.15 13.66 -5.59
C CYS A 867 -31.75 13.04 -5.41
N GLY A 868 -31.42 12.62 -4.19
CA GLY A 868 -30.16 11.96 -3.84
C GLY A 868 -29.90 10.69 -4.64
N ASP A 869 -30.87 9.79 -4.73
CA ASP A 869 -30.79 8.56 -5.52
C ASP A 869 -30.62 8.84 -7.00
N ALA A 870 -31.35 9.83 -7.53
CA ALA A 870 -31.24 10.19 -8.94
C ALA A 870 -29.85 10.75 -9.29
N VAL A 871 -29.37 11.72 -8.51
CA VAL A 871 -28.04 12.29 -8.72
C VAL A 871 -26.94 11.23 -8.48
N ALA A 872 -27.11 10.34 -7.50
CA ALA A 872 -26.19 9.22 -7.29
C ALA A 872 -26.10 8.31 -8.52
N LYS A 873 -27.24 7.96 -9.13
CA LYS A 873 -27.28 7.15 -10.36
C LYS A 873 -26.59 7.84 -11.54
N LEU A 874 -26.77 9.16 -11.70
CA LEU A 874 -26.07 9.95 -12.71
C LEU A 874 -24.56 10.01 -12.44
N ALA A 875 -24.17 10.26 -11.19
CA ALA A 875 -22.78 10.30 -10.77
C ALA A 875 -22.09 8.97 -11.04
N LEU A 876 -22.75 7.86 -10.72
CA LEU A 876 -22.27 6.49 -10.94
C LEU A 876 -22.25 6.06 -12.42
N GLY A 877 -22.77 6.89 -13.34
CA GLY A 877 -22.84 6.55 -14.75
C GLY A 877 -23.86 5.45 -15.09
N LEU A 878 -24.82 5.18 -14.20
CA LEU A 878 -25.90 4.21 -14.45
C LEU A 878 -26.90 4.71 -15.50
N PHE A 879 -26.94 6.03 -15.71
CA PHE A 879 -27.70 6.70 -16.75
C PHE A 879 -26.84 7.79 -17.40
N GLU A 880 -27.04 8.01 -18.69
CA GLU A 880 -26.38 9.09 -19.43
C GLU A 880 -26.90 10.47 -19.01
N GLY A 881 -28.18 10.57 -18.60
CA GLY A 881 -28.87 11.82 -18.28
C GLY A 881 -29.23 12.65 -19.52
N GLY A 882 -29.64 13.91 -19.31
CA GLY A 882 -29.83 14.89 -20.39
C GLY A 882 -28.53 15.26 -21.12
N LYS A 883 -28.63 16.05 -22.20
CA LYS A 883 -27.45 16.46 -22.97
C LYS A 883 -26.51 17.30 -22.12
N SER A 884 -25.21 17.23 -22.41
CA SER A 884 -24.21 18.05 -21.70
C SER A 884 -24.55 19.54 -21.83
N GLY A 885 -24.60 20.25 -20.72
CA GLY A 885 -25.00 21.66 -20.62
C GLY A 885 -26.49 21.87 -20.35
N GLU A 886 -27.34 20.84 -20.39
CA GLU A 886 -28.74 20.93 -20.00
C GLU A 886 -28.91 20.88 -18.48
N THR A 887 -29.92 21.59 -18.00
CA THR A 887 -30.38 21.52 -16.62
C THR A 887 -31.83 21.06 -16.62
N LEU A 888 -32.11 19.87 -16.08
CA LEU A 888 -33.44 19.26 -16.08
C LEU A 888 -33.85 18.86 -14.66
N TYR A 889 -35.13 18.57 -14.44
CA TYR A 889 -35.53 17.95 -13.20
C TYR A 889 -34.93 16.55 -13.08
N TYR A 890 -34.61 16.13 -11.86
CA TYR A 890 -33.92 14.86 -11.62
C TYR A 890 -34.62 13.63 -12.25
N TYR A 891 -35.96 13.64 -12.36
CA TYR A 891 -36.75 12.55 -12.98
C TYR A 891 -36.70 12.55 -14.51
N GLU A 892 -36.30 13.65 -15.14
CA GLU A 892 -36.13 13.76 -16.59
C GLU A 892 -34.75 13.23 -17.01
N HIS A 893 -33.75 13.33 -16.12
CA HIS A 893 -32.46 12.68 -16.30
C HIS A 893 -32.52 11.15 -16.20
N ILE A 894 -33.53 10.59 -15.50
CA ILE A 894 -33.71 9.15 -15.30
C ILE A 894 -35.09 8.74 -15.81
N PRO A 895 -35.25 8.52 -17.12
CA PRO A 895 -36.52 8.07 -17.66
C PRO A 895 -36.92 6.75 -16.97
N ARG A 896 -38.14 6.69 -16.43
CA ARG A 896 -38.72 5.43 -15.92
C ARG A 896 -38.66 4.43 -17.07
N LYS A 897 -38.00 3.28 -16.85
CA LYS A 897 -38.12 2.12 -17.73
C LYS A 897 -39.62 1.89 -17.96
N ILE A 898 -40.09 1.99 -19.20
CA ILE A 898 -41.43 1.52 -19.55
C ILE A 898 -41.38 0.01 -19.30
N ALA A 899 -42.19 -0.49 -18.38
CA ALA A 899 -42.30 -1.93 -18.19
C ALA A 899 -42.82 -2.54 -19.51
N GLY A 900 -41.99 -3.32 -20.21
CA GLY A 900 -42.39 -4.02 -21.43
C GLY A 900 -41.54 -3.81 -22.69
N THR A 901 -40.30 -3.32 -22.60
CA THR A 901 -39.33 -3.39 -23.71
C THR A 901 -38.07 -4.14 -23.30
#